data_AF-A0A6C0BML5-F1
#
_entry.id   AF-A0A6C0BML5-F1
#
_cell.length_a   1.000
_cell.length_b   1.000
_cell.length_c   1.000
_cell.angle_alpha   90.00
_cell.angle_beta   90.00
_cell.angle_gamma   90.00
#
_symmetry.space_group_name_H-M   'P 1'
#
loop_
_entity.id
_entity.type
_entity.pdbx_description
1 polymer ?
#
loop_
_entity_poly.entity_id
_entity_poly.type
_entity_poly.pdbx_seq_one_letter_code
_entity_poly.pdbx_strand_id
1 'polypeptide(L)'
;MKKSETYVLGVRRCLPAGSLVHLKRGLVPIENVKVHDQVLTTKGYKPVTDWFDQGERDLVRIVTQDGDFVCTGNHRMPVLASTSTGNNPYHWVEASQLQPGQQLISSQTSIEGVETSLPEGLEYLPQLDEKMAWFLGCYNFHSGIENKRIRNDLNEQLSRFIPDASSPLYCTLDHLYHYLEKHSCQKRVPDWILQAKKIIKLAYLAGIFDGKGDTQLSENMARDLQILLFSCGIESRRHHNEITFVTQHSVRMMNNIPQLHTLISIDCNASICDEPVNPPWYPVEIIRIEPAGKGHTYDITVDGPNEAHGVHEFFVNGLLSHNTAEMFIFDPNDYEVLFAKYGLNGFYKQTEIEHHKQLSQELDHMGIKPKWFDQLTDMYAQQGHAQRNGLTHRHLSNNSIMFTQRPDFEYLKLLVSILRYEGEPGLINAEQMHQRRPNAELLNPCVTSETIILTDQGPQTVSQLIGRQFVASVRGQHYSSTPEGFFKTGHKPVFLLSTQGGCQVRLTNDHPILVQRGSREQFVPAKDLVPGDLIAINHRPFTDPFVSLTPDGVEDVYDCTIETVHRFCANSIIVHNCGEVILDSCQTCNLTTVNLMQFLETDSQGHTILKKDALMEAQRLSARAGMRMTLVTLELPVWDQKQKRDRLIGTSMTGIKDAMDQLNYTPEQEFQLMKDLGDAVRQETAHYAKEIRIPIPLLATTIKPEGTLSQLAGGISQGIHLSHSPYFIRRIRINSHDPMAQVIKHTNWTINPEVGTLGATYEEKMKNARTWVIDFPVASSVKKTKYQTTVEEQLETYFTYQRTYTDHNCSNTISVRAPEWEKLPQLIYDHWDQYLGITFISLDENNYELAPYEECSEETYRHMKTTMDGFDFKLLEQYDRELYAPDPIDSKQDSMAIMLDETHKSECAGGVCPLR
;
A
#
# COMPACT_ATOMS: atom_id res chain seq x y z
N MET A 1 34.70 -7.95 9.79
CA MET A 1 33.89 -6.77 9.39
C MET A 1 32.45 -7.19 9.58
N LYS A 2 31.67 -6.45 10.38
CA LYS A 2 30.25 -6.73 10.63
C LYS A 2 29.42 -6.22 9.45
N LYS A 3 28.26 -6.83 9.23
CA LYS A 3 27.26 -6.47 8.22
C LYS A 3 25.96 -6.18 8.98
N SER A 4 25.38 -5.00 8.84
CA SER A 4 24.56 -4.51 7.72
C SER A 4 23.34 -5.39 7.42
N GLU A 5 22.38 -5.33 8.34
CA GLU A 5 20.99 -5.80 8.18
C GLU A 5 20.08 -4.60 7.86
N THR A 6 19.09 -4.81 6.99
CA THR A 6 18.30 -3.73 6.36
C THR A 6 16.86 -4.18 6.09
N TYR A 7 15.84 -3.39 6.47
CA TYR A 7 14.43 -3.84 6.59
C TYR A 7 13.35 -2.89 6.02
N VAL A 8 12.21 -3.45 5.61
CA VAL A 8 11.06 -2.80 4.91
C VAL A 8 9.70 -3.27 5.51
N LEU A 9 8.67 -2.41 5.56
CA LEU A 9 7.29 -2.74 5.99
C LEU A 9 6.21 -2.04 5.16
N GLY A 10 5.16 -2.76 4.73
CA GLY A 10 4.02 -2.18 3.97
C GLY A 10 2.69 -2.96 4.05
N VAL A 11 1.56 -2.24 3.98
CA VAL A 11 0.19 -2.78 3.90
C VAL A 11 -0.26 -2.90 2.44
N ARG A 12 -0.94 -3.98 2.05
CA ARG A 12 -1.24 -4.29 0.63
C ARG A 12 -2.74 -4.42 0.34
N ARG A 13 -3.10 -4.22 -0.93
CA ARG A 13 -4.49 -4.16 -1.46
C ARG A 13 -4.64 -5.31 -2.46
N CYS A 14 -5.72 -6.10 -2.38
CA CYS A 14 -5.68 -7.45 -2.96
C CYS A 14 -6.93 -7.78 -3.80
N LEU A 15 -6.74 -8.66 -4.80
CA LEU A 15 -7.75 -9.15 -5.75
C LEU A 15 -7.87 -10.68 -5.63
N PRO A 16 -9.07 -11.28 -5.73
CA PRO A 16 -9.26 -12.71 -5.52
C PRO A 16 -8.73 -13.57 -6.67
N ALA A 17 -8.39 -14.82 -6.33
CA ALA A 17 -8.06 -15.90 -7.28
C ALA A 17 -9.08 -16.00 -8.41
N GLY A 18 -8.61 -16.25 -9.63
CA GLY A 18 -9.45 -16.30 -10.83
C GLY A 18 -9.77 -14.94 -11.45
N SER A 19 -9.38 -13.81 -10.83
CA SER A 19 -9.50 -12.48 -11.45
C SER A 19 -8.61 -12.38 -12.70
N LEU A 20 -9.20 -12.16 -13.87
CA LEU A 20 -8.47 -12.19 -15.15
C LEU A 20 -7.82 -10.83 -15.44
N VAL A 21 -6.50 -10.79 -15.36
CA VAL A 21 -5.67 -9.62 -15.69
C VAL A 21 -5.49 -9.54 -17.20
N HIS A 22 -5.64 -8.33 -17.75
CA HIS A 22 -5.57 -8.07 -19.20
C HIS A 22 -4.11 -7.99 -19.67
N LEU A 23 -3.51 -9.11 -20.09
CA LEU A 23 -2.14 -9.15 -20.58
C LEU A 23 -2.06 -9.15 -22.12
N LYS A 24 -0.93 -8.71 -22.68
CA LYS A 24 -0.63 -8.79 -24.11
C LYS A 24 -0.59 -10.24 -24.64
N ARG A 25 -0.45 -11.23 -23.75
CA ARG A 25 -0.50 -12.67 -24.08
C ARG A 25 -1.87 -13.32 -23.81
N GLY A 26 -2.93 -12.53 -23.63
CA GLY A 26 -4.27 -13.00 -23.31
C GLY A 26 -4.73 -12.67 -21.89
N LEU A 27 -5.88 -13.24 -21.51
CA LEU A 27 -6.51 -13.03 -20.20
C LEU A 27 -5.96 -14.02 -19.19
N VAL A 28 -5.16 -13.58 -18.23
CA VAL A 28 -4.48 -14.50 -17.31
C VAL A 28 -5.03 -14.33 -15.89
N PRO A 29 -5.47 -15.41 -15.22
CA PRO A 29 -5.87 -15.36 -13.81
C PRO A 29 -4.74 -14.75 -12.98
N ILE A 30 -5.05 -13.86 -12.05
CA ILE A 30 -4.06 -13.07 -11.32
C ILE A 30 -3.00 -13.96 -10.66
N GLU A 31 -3.39 -15.13 -10.15
CA GLU A 31 -2.50 -16.13 -9.55
C GLU A 31 -1.48 -16.75 -10.52
N ASN A 32 -1.67 -16.57 -11.83
CA ASN A 32 -0.84 -17.09 -12.92
C ASN A 32 -0.13 -15.98 -13.73
N VAL A 33 -0.29 -14.71 -13.32
CA VAL A 33 0.48 -13.57 -13.85
C VAL A 33 1.93 -13.70 -13.41
N LYS A 34 2.86 -13.35 -14.28
CA LYS A 34 4.30 -13.45 -14.04
C LYS A 34 4.95 -12.08 -14.10
N VAL A 35 6.03 -11.92 -13.34
CA VAL A 35 6.94 -10.78 -13.52
C VAL A 35 7.40 -10.70 -14.98
N HIS A 36 7.48 -9.48 -15.50
CA HIS A 36 7.68 -9.07 -16.90
C HIS A 36 6.52 -9.29 -17.88
N ASP A 37 5.39 -9.88 -17.46
CA ASP A 37 4.19 -9.90 -18.29
C ASP A 37 3.74 -8.49 -18.65
N GLN A 38 3.38 -8.24 -19.91
CA GLN A 38 2.90 -6.94 -20.37
C GLN A 38 1.40 -6.81 -20.05
N VAL A 39 1.04 -6.03 -19.03
CA VAL A 39 -0.35 -5.76 -18.61
C VAL A 39 -0.89 -4.46 -19.21
N LEU A 40 -2.17 -4.45 -19.55
CA LEU A 40 -2.89 -3.30 -20.10
C LEU A 40 -3.19 -2.28 -19.00
N THR A 41 -2.86 -1.02 -19.29
CA THR A 41 -3.11 0.17 -18.44
C THR A 41 -3.80 1.25 -19.26
N THR A 42 -4.24 2.37 -18.67
CA THR A 42 -4.80 3.49 -19.46
C THR A 42 -3.78 4.13 -20.41
N LYS A 43 -2.48 3.90 -20.19
CA LYS A 43 -1.38 4.33 -21.08
C LYS A 43 -0.79 3.18 -21.92
N GLY A 44 -1.61 2.18 -22.24
CA GLY A 44 -1.20 1.02 -23.02
C GLY A 44 -0.51 -0.06 -22.19
N TYR A 45 0.23 -0.96 -22.84
CA TYR A 45 0.88 -2.09 -22.16
C TYR A 45 2.15 -1.67 -21.40
N LYS A 46 2.29 -2.17 -20.16
CA LYS A 46 3.43 -1.97 -19.27
C LYS A 46 3.84 -3.30 -18.61
N PRO A 47 5.12 -3.56 -18.31
CA PRO A 47 5.52 -4.78 -17.62
C PRO A 47 4.99 -4.84 -16.17
N VAL A 48 4.65 -6.05 -15.72
CA VAL A 48 4.52 -6.38 -14.29
C VAL A 48 5.92 -6.44 -13.68
N THR A 49 6.20 -5.69 -12.61
CA THR A 49 7.49 -5.75 -11.90
C THR A 49 7.49 -6.79 -10.80
N ASP A 50 6.34 -7.00 -10.16
CA ASP A 50 6.20 -7.88 -9.00
C ASP A 50 4.84 -8.58 -8.99
N TRP A 51 4.80 -9.74 -8.35
CA TRP A 51 3.59 -10.53 -8.12
C TRP A 51 3.60 -11.06 -6.69
N PHE A 52 2.43 -11.06 -6.04
CA PHE A 52 2.31 -11.40 -4.63
C PHE A 52 1.09 -12.29 -4.36
N ASP A 53 1.29 -13.35 -3.59
CA ASP A 53 0.22 -14.09 -2.92
C ASP A 53 -0.07 -13.41 -1.57
N GLN A 54 -1.33 -13.05 -1.34
CA GLN A 54 -1.81 -12.29 -0.18
C GLN A 54 -2.68 -13.12 0.76
N GLY A 55 -2.88 -14.41 0.46
CA GLY A 55 -3.67 -15.34 1.26
C GLY A 55 -5.16 -15.01 1.31
N GLU A 56 -5.86 -15.64 2.26
CA GLU A 56 -7.30 -15.49 2.43
C GLU A 56 -7.67 -14.14 3.09
N ARG A 57 -8.54 -13.35 2.44
CA ARG A 57 -8.98 -12.01 2.88
C ARG A 57 -10.49 -11.86 2.77
N ASP A 58 -11.06 -10.92 3.52
CA ASP A 58 -12.45 -10.47 3.39
C ASP A 58 -12.63 -9.63 2.12
N LEU A 59 -13.72 -9.88 1.39
CA LEU A 59 -13.99 -9.36 0.06
C LEU A 59 -15.30 -8.54 0.02
N VAL A 60 -15.33 -7.56 -0.87
CA VAL A 60 -16.53 -6.83 -1.29
C VAL A 60 -16.78 -7.07 -2.78
N ARG A 61 -18.05 -7.14 -3.18
CA ARG A 61 -18.50 -7.21 -4.57
C ARG A 61 -19.13 -5.88 -4.94
N ILE A 62 -18.58 -5.25 -5.97
CA ILE A 62 -19.13 -4.05 -6.62
C ILE A 62 -19.93 -4.54 -7.82
N VAL A 63 -21.25 -4.31 -7.80
CA VAL A 63 -22.15 -4.66 -8.90
C VAL A 63 -22.37 -3.41 -9.75
N THR A 64 -22.16 -3.52 -11.05
CA THR A 64 -22.26 -2.43 -12.03
C THR A 64 -23.23 -2.79 -13.17
N GLN A 65 -23.62 -1.81 -13.99
CA GLN A 65 -24.48 -2.02 -15.17
C GLN A 65 -23.91 -2.99 -16.22
N ASP A 66 -22.60 -3.23 -16.24
CA ASP A 66 -21.94 -4.13 -17.18
C ASP A 66 -21.44 -5.43 -16.52
N GLY A 67 -21.64 -5.60 -15.21
CA GLY A 67 -21.22 -6.80 -14.48
C GLY A 67 -20.67 -6.52 -13.09
N ASP A 68 -20.13 -7.56 -12.45
CA ASP A 68 -19.68 -7.52 -11.07
C ASP A 68 -18.16 -7.69 -10.92
N PHE A 69 -17.57 -6.98 -9.95
CA PHE A 69 -16.15 -6.99 -9.63
C PHE A 69 -15.95 -7.28 -8.15
N VAL A 70 -14.95 -8.09 -7.80
CA VAL A 70 -14.70 -8.52 -6.41
C VAL A 70 -13.27 -8.19 -6.01
N CYS A 71 -13.08 -7.56 -4.86
CA CYS A 71 -11.77 -7.14 -4.34
C CYS A 71 -11.80 -6.98 -2.80
N THR A 72 -10.66 -6.70 -2.16
CA THR A 72 -10.66 -6.37 -0.71
C THR A 72 -11.27 -4.98 -0.44
N GLY A 73 -11.87 -4.77 0.73
CA GLY A 73 -12.58 -3.50 1.03
C GLY A 73 -11.71 -2.23 0.99
N ASN A 74 -10.41 -2.35 1.21
CA ASN A 74 -9.40 -1.28 1.10
C ASN A 74 -8.76 -1.17 -0.30
N HIS A 75 -9.21 -1.98 -1.26
CA HIS A 75 -8.74 -1.93 -2.65
C HIS A 75 -9.27 -0.65 -3.32
N ARG A 76 -8.45 0.02 -4.15
CA ARG A 76 -8.85 1.30 -4.75
C ARG A 76 -9.36 1.14 -6.17
N MET A 77 -10.54 1.70 -6.41
CA MET A 77 -11.23 1.74 -7.69
C MET A 77 -11.31 3.19 -8.20
N PRO A 78 -11.21 3.43 -9.51
CA PRO A 78 -11.24 4.77 -10.09
C PRO A 78 -12.68 5.17 -10.44
N VAL A 79 -13.19 6.21 -9.78
CA VAL A 79 -14.50 6.82 -10.05
C VAL A 79 -14.36 8.01 -10.99
N LEU A 80 -15.10 8.00 -12.09
CA LEU A 80 -15.19 9.07 -13.07
C LEU A 80 -15.67 10.37 -12.40
N ALA A 81 -15.01 11.48 -12.72
CA ALA A 81 -15.48 12.80 -12.31
C ALA A 81 -16.70 13.22 -13.15
N SER A 82 -17.72 13.78 -12.50
CA SER A 82 -18.98 14.19 -13.13
C SER A 82 -18.86 15.29 -14.19
N THR A 83 -17.68 15.93 -14.34
CA THR A 83 -17.35 16.77 -15.51
C THR A 83 -16.01 16.37 -16.15
N SER A 84 -16.07 15.83 -17.38
CA SER A 84 -14.94 15.22 -18.07
C SER A 84 -14.28 16.15 -19.11
N THR A 85 -13.55 17.18 -18.64
CA THR A 85 -12.82 18.13 -19.53
C THR A 85 -11.33 18.30 -19.19
N GLY A 86 -10.61 17.22 -18.82
CA GLY A 86 -9.17 17.30 -18.52
C GLY A 86 -8.42 15.95 -18.53
N ASN A 87 -7.08 16.00 -18.43
CA ASN A 87 -6.14 14.91 -18.77
C ASN A 87 -6.24 13.57 -18.01
N ASN A 88 -6.98 13.49 -16.89
CA ASN A 88 -7.17 12.26 -16.10
C ASN A 88 -8.60 12.19 -15.50
N PRO A 89 -9.59 11.57 -16.16
CA PRO A 89 -11.01 11.81 -15.89
C PRO A 89 -11.60 11.15 -14.63
N TYR A 90 -10.77 10.67 -13.70
CA TYR A 90 -11.20 9.91 -12.53
C TYR A 90 -10.37 10.22 -11.27
N HIS A 91 -10.87 9.74 -10.13
CA HIS A 91 -10.22 9.80 -8.83
C HIS A 91 -10.37 8.46 -8.10
N TRP A 92 -9.45 8.14 -7.18
CA TRP A 92 -9.39 6.83 -6.53
C TRP A 92 -10.17 6.78 -5.21
N VAL A 93 -11.13 5.86 -5.11
CA VAL A 93 -11.98 5.62 -3.93
C VAL A 93 -11.78 4.17 -3.47
N GLU A 94 -11.85 3.90 -2.17
CA GLU A 94 -11.75 2.54 -1.66
C GLU A 94 -13.04 1.75 -1.93
N ALA A 95 -12.94 0.46 -2.24
CA ALA A 95 -14.06 -0.36 -2.68
C ALA A 95 -15.22 -0.42 -1.66
N SER A 96 -14.89 -0.30 -0.36
CA SER A 96 -15.85 -0.20 0.75
C SER A 96 -16.51 1.19 0.91
N GLN A 97 -16.02 2.22 0.21
CA GLN A 97 -16.50 3.61 0.26
C GLN A 97 -17.27 4.04 -1.00
N LEU A 98 -17.23 3.23 -2.07
CA LEU A 98 -18.01 3.45 -3.29
C LEU A 98 -19.52 3.53 -3.01
N GLN A 99 -20.25 4.21 -3.88
CA GLN A 99 -21.70 4.40 -3.77
C GLN A 99 -22.41 4.05 -5.10
N PRO A 100 -23.69 3.61 -5.06
CA PRO A 100 -24.54 3.53 -6.25
C PRO A 100 -24.54 4.85 -7.05
N GLY A 101 -24.69 4.76 -8.37
CA GLY A 101 -24.69 5.91 -9.30
C GLY A 101 -23.28 6.44 -9.67
N GLN A 102 -22.24 6.10 -8.90
CA GLN A 102 -20.86 6.42 -9.29
C GLN A 102 -20.42 5.58 -10.49
N GLN A 103 -19.61 6.15 -11.39
CA GLN A 103 -19.14 5.44 -12.60
C GLN A 103 -17.68 4.99 -12.46
N LEU A 104 -17.39 3.71 -12.63
CA LEU A 104 -16.04 3.13 -12.71
C LEU A 104 -15.51 3.15 -14.15
N ILE A 105 -14.26 2.73 -14.35
CA ILE A 105 -13.60 2.70 -15.67
C ILE A 105 -13.41 1.28 -16.18
N SER A 106 -13.92 1.02 -17.39
CA SER A 106 -13.83 -0.25 -18.12
C SER A 106 -13.07 -0.12 -19.45
N SER A 107 -12.38 -1.16 -19.90
CA SER A 107 -11.54 -1.14 -21.13
C SER A 107 -12.37 -1.18 -22.44
N GLN A 108 -12.03 -0.30 -23.39
CA GLN A 108 -12.46 -0.39 -24.80
C GLN A 108 -11.43 -1.12 -25.70
N THR A 109 -10.24 -1.42 -25.20
CA THR A 109 -9.14 -1.98 -26.00
C THR A 109 -9.27 -3.49 -26.18
N SER A 110 -9.23 -3.98 -27.42
CA SER A 110 -9.18 -5.43 -27.71
C SER A 110 -7.81 -6.03 -27.39
N ILE A 111 -7.79 -7.21 -26.77
CA ILE A 111 -6.59 -7.93 -26.35
C ILE A 111 -6.07 -8.82 -27.48
N GLU A 112 -4.75 -8.79 -27.71
CA GLU A 112 -4.07 -9.70 -28.63
C GLU A 112 -4.07 -11.13 -28.06
N GLY A 113 -5.03 -11.96 -28.50
CA GLY A 113 -5.11 -13.38 -28.11
C GLY A 113 -4.07 -14.26 -28.81
N VAL A 114 -3.79 -15.43 -28.23
CA VAL A 114 -2.75 -16.37 -28.66
C VAL A 114 -3.27 -17.43 -29.64
N GLU A 115 -2.34 -18.13 -30.30
CA GLU A 115 -2.65 -19.30 -31.11
C GLU A 115 -3.07 -20.47 -30.23
N THR A 116 -4.23 -21.06 -30.53
CA THR A 116 -4.90 -22.06 -29.71
C THR A 116 -5.36 -23.21 -30.58
N SER A 117 -5.23 -24.44 -30.07
CA SER A 117 -5.66 -25.67 -30.75
C SER A 117 -6.86 -26.28 -30.01
N LEU A 118 -7.53 -27.25 -30.66
CA LEU A 118 -8.51 -28.08 -29.97
C LEU A 118 -7.84 -28.90 -28.84
N PRO A 119 -8.55 -29.14 -27.72
CA PRO A 119 -8.03 -29.93 -26.60
C PRO A 119 -7.81 -31.42 -26.94
N GLU A 120 -6.98 -32.07 -26.12
CA GLU A 120 -6.70 -33.51 -26.17
C GLU A 120 -8.00 -34.35 -26.12
N GLY A 121 -8.08 -35.40 -26.94
CA GLY A 121 -9.31 -36.16 -27.20
C GLY A 121 -10.15 -35.71 -28.41
N LEU A 122 -9.80 -34.57 -29.05
CA LEU A 122 -10.38 -34.10 -30.32
C LEU A 122 -9.39 -34.19 -31.51
N GLU A 123 -8.31 -34.97 -31.37
CA GLU A 123 -7.18 -35.08 -32.33
C GLU A 123 -7.57 -35.42 -33.79
N TYR A 124 -8.76 -35.96 -33.98
CA TYR A 124 -9.32 -36.37 -35.28
C TYR A 124 -10.06 -35.24 -36.03
N LEU A 125 -10.22 -34.07 -35.41
CA LEU A 125 -10.82 -32.89 -36.05
C LEU A 125 -9.76 -31.99 -36.69
N PRO A 126 -10.12 -31.22 -37.73
CA PRO A 126 -9.26 -30.17 -38.23
C PRO A 126 -8.97 -29.12 -37.14
N GLN A 127 -7.85 -28.42 -37.30
CA GLN A 127 -7.38 -27.33 -36.44
C GLN A 127 -8.49 -26.34 -36.03
N LEU A 128 -8.32 -25.67 -34.89
CA LEU A 128 -9.24 -24.62 -34.44
C LEU A 128 -9.13 -23.38 -35.34
N ASP A 129 -9.92 -23.40 -36.42
CA ASP A 129 -10.12 -22.27 -37.32
C ASP A 129 -11.44 -21.53 -37.04
N GLU A 130 -11.70 -20.47 -37.82
CA GLU A 130 -12.90 -19.65 -37.69
C GLU A 130 -14.20 -20.46 -37.83
N LYS A 131 -14.23 -21.48 -38.72
CA LYS A 131 -15.42 -22.29 -38.94
C LYS A 131 -15.67 -23.24 -37.78
N MET A 132 -14.60 -23.84 -37.25
CA MET A 132 -14.67 -24.69 -36.07
C MET A 132 -15.08 -23.88 -34.83
N ALA A 133 -14.53 -22.69 -34.65
CA ALA A 133 -14.89 -21.79 -33.56
C ALA A 133 -16.36 -21.36 -33.64
N TRP A 134 -16.83 -20.95 -34.83
CA TRP A 134 -18.23 -20.64 -35.09
C TRP A 134 -19.15 -21.84 -34.82
N PHE A 135 -18.78 -23.05 -35.28
CA PHE A 135 -19.55 -24.25 -34.98
C PHE A 135 -19.65 -24.52 -33.47
N LEU A 136 -18.56 -24.34 -32.73
CA LEU A 136 -18.53 -24.56 -31.28
C LEU A 136 -19.34 -23.49 -30.52
N GLY A 137 -19.39 -22.26 -31.05
CA GLY A 137 -20.31 -21.22 -30.59
C GLY A 137 -21.78 -21.59 -30.81
N CYS A 138 -22.13 -22.02 -32.03
CA CYS A 138 -23.47 -22.52 -32.34
C CYS A 138 -23.86 -23.67 -31.41
N TYR A 139 -22.95 -24.63 -31.20
CA TYR A 139 -23.21 -25.80 -30.38
C TYR A 139 -23.44 -25.45 -28.90
N ASN A 140 -22.59 -24.60 -28.30
CA ASN A 140 -22.71 -24.24 -26.89
C ASN A 140 -23.98 -23.44 -26.56
N PHE A 141 -24.64 -22.84 -27.55
CA PHE A 141 -25.85 -22.04 -27.35
C PHE A 141 -27.16 -22.77 -27.73
N HIS A 142 -27.07 -23.91 -28.42
CA HIS A 142 -28.21 -24.56 -29.07
C HIS A 142 -28.43 -25.98 -28.55
N SER A 143 -29.63 -26.27 -28.04
CA SER A 143 -30.00 -27.59 -27.50
C SER A 143 -30.32 -28.62 -28.61
N GLY A 144 -29.34 -28.91 -29.46
CA GLY A 144 -29.38 -29.97 -30.49
C GLY A 144 -29.43 -29.46 -31.94
N ILE A 145 -28.48 -29.90 -32.78
CA ILE A 145 -28.36 -29.45 -34.17
C ILE A 145 -29.47 -30.06 -35.06
N GLU A 146 -30.64 -29.41 -35.12
CA GLU A 146 -31.69 -29.72 -36.09
C GLU A 146 -31.43 -29.10 -37.48
N ASN A 147 -30.51 -28.13 -37.59
CA ASN A 147 -30.24 -27.44 -38.84
C ASN A 147 -29.46 -28.34 -39.82
N LYS A 148 -30.22 -29.13 -40.62
CA LYS A 148 -29.72 -30.00 -41.70
C LYS A 148 -28.68 -29.34 -42.60
N ARG A 149 -28.77 -28.02 -42.82
CA ARG A 149 -27.83 -27.29 -43.68
C ARG A 149 -26.43 -27.23 -43.06
N ILE A 150 -26.33 -26.91 -41.77
CA ILE A 150 -25.05 -26.87 -41.01
C ILE A 150 -24.45 -28.28 -40.95
N ARG A 151 -25.27 -29.29 -40.63
CA ARG A 151 -24.82 -30.70 -40.59
C ARG A 151 -24.31 -31.20 -41.94
N ASN A 152 -24.95 -30.79 -43.05
CA ASN A 152 -24.51 -31.15 -44.39
C ASN A 152 -23.22 -30.43 -44.79
N ASP A 153 -23.08 -29.14 -44.48
CA ASP A 153 -21.87 -28.36 -44.80
C ASP A 153 -20.64 -28.89 -44.03
N LEU A 154 -20.83 -29.25 -42.74
CA LEU A 154 -19.78 -29.89 -41.94
C LEU A 154 -19.42 -31.29 -42.47
N ASN A 155 -20.40 -32.11 -42.86
CA ASN A 155 -20.15 -33.40 -43.51
C ASN A 155 -19.39 -33.23 -44.84
N GLU A 156 -19.76 -32.24 -45.65
CA GLU A 156 -19.10 -31.97 -46.93
C GLU A 156 -17.67 -31.47 -46.73
N GLN A 157 -17.40 -30.66 -45.70
CA GLN A 157 -16.05 -30.24 -45.37
C GLN A 157 -15.21 -31.38 -44.76
N LEU A 158 -15.72 -32.13 -43.78
CA LEU A 158 -15.02 -33.30 -43.20
C LEU A 158 -14.68 -34.35 -44.27
N SER A 159 -15.59 -34.64 -45.19
CA SER A 159 -15.35 -35.60 -46.29
C SER A 159 -14.30 -35.14 -47.31
N ARG A 160 -13.94 -33.84 -47.35
CA ARG A 160 -12.82 -33.32 -48.17
C ARG A 160 -11.46 -33.43 -47.47
N PHE A 161 -11.44 -33.56 -46.14
CA PHE A 161 -10.21 -33.66 -45.33
C PHE A 161 -9.86 -35.09 -44.92
N ILE A 162 -10.75 -36.07 -45.14
CA ILE A 162 -10.49 -37.50 -44.86
C ILE A 162 -10.22 -38.23 -46.19
N PRO A 163 -8.94 -38.40 -46.60
CA PRO A 163 -8.60 -39.29 -47.70
C PRO A 163 -8.72 -40.76 -47.28
N ASP A 164 -9.41 -41.54 -48.13
CA ASP A 164 -9.61 -42.99 -48.07
C ASP A 164 -10.44 -43.60 -46.91
N ALA A 165 -11.56 -44.22 -47.30
CA ALA A 165 -12.52 -44.89 -46.42
C ALA A 165 -12.07 -46.29 -45.96
N SER A 166 -10.79 -46.45 -45.58
CA SER A 166 -10.19 -47.74 -45.17
C SER A 166 -9.53 -47.72 -43.79
N SER A 167 -9.48 -46.58 -43.10
CA SER A 167 -9.01 -46.48 -41.71
C SER A 167 -10.16 -46.71 -40.72
N PRO A 168 -9.96 -47.47 -39.61
CA PRO A 168 -11.02 -47.74 -38.63
C PRO A 168 -11.41 -46.53 -37.76
N LEU A 169 -10.69 -45.42 -37.86
CA LEU A 169 -10.97 -44.16 -37.16
C LEU A 169 -12.05 -43.35 -37.88
N TYR A 170 -13.29 -43.86 -37.85
CA TYR A 170 -14.45 -43.02 -38.07
C TYR A 170 -14.61 -42.03 -36.90
N CYS A 171 -14.07 -40.81 -37.07
CA CYS A 171 -14.69 -39.66 -36.42
C CYS A 171 -16.09 -39.46 -37.04
N THR A 172 -17.08 -40.18 -36.51
CA THR A 172 -18.47 -39.76 -36.71
C THR A 172 -18.69 -38.43 -35.98
N LEU A 173 -19.66 -37.63 -36.44
CA LEU A 173 -20.13 -36.47 -35.67
C LEU A 173 -20.47 -36.86 -34.21
N ASP A 174 -20.85 -38.12 -33.98
CA ASP A 174 -21.23 -38.65 -32.68
C ASP A 174 -20.06 -38.67 -31.67
N HIS A 175 -18.79 -38.77 -32.11
CA HIS A 175 -17.64 -38.62 -31.22
C HIS A 175 -17.43 -37.17 -30.78
N LEU A 176 -17.57 -36.21 -31.70
CA LEU A 176 -17.56 -34.78 -31.38
C LEU A 176 -18.76 -34.42 -30.48
N TYR A 177 -19.96 -34.92 -30.80
CA TYR A 177 -21.13 -34.75 -29.94
C TYR A 177 -20.93 -35.36 -28.56
N HIS A 178 -20.36 -36.57 -28.43
CA HIS A 178 -20.12 -37.18 -27.13
C HIS A 178 -19.07 -36.42 -26.31
N TYR A 179 -18.01 -35.91 -26.94
CA TYR A 179 -17.04 -35.03 -26.28
C TYR A 179 -17.72 -33.75 -25.79
N LEU A 180 -18.53 -33.11 -26.63
CA LEU A 180 -19.21 -31.87 -26.27
C LEU A 180 -20.32 -32.11 -25.24
N GLU A 181 -21.10 -33.19 -25.29
CA GLU A 181 -22.04 -33.55 -24.21
C GLU A 181 -21.30 -33.76 -22.87
N LYS A 182 -20.09 -34.33 -22.90
CA LYS A 182 -19.29 -34.60 -21.71
C LYS A 182 -18.59 -33.35 -21.14
N HIS A 183 -18.20 -32.40 -21.99
CA HIS A 183 -17.36 -31.25 -21.62
C HIS A 183 -18.08 -29.88 -21.71
N SER A 184 -19.04 -29.71 -22.63
CA SER A 184 -19.88 -28.51 -22.81
C SER A 184 -21.09 -28.42 -21.87
N CYS A 185 -21.34 -29.42 -21.01
CA CYS A 185 -22.28 -29.24 -19.89
C CYS A 185 -21.84 -28.15 -18.88
N GLN A 186 -20.62 -27.64 -19.01
CA GLN A 186 -20.18 -26.45 -18.30
C GLN A 186 -20.78 -25.21 -18.96
N LYS A 187 -21.72 -24.56 -18.25
CA LYS A 187 -22.38 -23.31 -18.66
C LYS A 187 -21.42 -22.10 -18.57
N ARG A 188 -20.33 -22.14 -19.34
CA ARG A 188 -19.12 -21.30 -19.31
C ARG A 188 -18.57 -21.15 -20.73
N VAL A 189 -17.76 -20.12 -21.00
CA VAL A 189 -16.97 -20.08 -22.25
C VAL A 189 -15.72 -20.94 -22.05
N PRO A 190 -15.32 -21.80 -22.99
CA PRO A 190 -14.09 -22.59 -22.84
C PRO A 190 -12.85 -21.69 -22.69
N ASP A 191 -11.96 -22.01 -21.76
CA ASP A 191 -10.77 -21.17 -21.49
C ASP A 191 -9.88 -21.00 -22.74
N TRP A 192 -9.79 -22.03 -23.59
CA TRP A 192 -9.05 -21.96 -24.86
C TRP A 192 -9.72 -21.06 -25.91
N ILE A 193 -11.02 -20.71 -25.78
CA ILE A 193 -11.64 -19.60 -26.53
C ILE A 193 -11.28 -18.25 -25.88
N LEU A 194 -11.32 -18.14 -24.54
CA LEU A 194 -10.95 -16.91 -23.83
C LEU A 194 -9.49 -16.47 -24.10
N GLN A 195 -8.60 -17.42 -24.41
CA GLN A 195 -7.22 -17.13 -24.82
C GLN A 195 -7.03 -16.92 -26.34
N ALA A 196 -7.95 -17.37 -27.19
CA ALA A 196 -7.73 -17.44 -28.64
C ALA A 196 -7.53 -16.08 -29.33
N LYS A 197 -6.89 -16.08 -30.50
CA LYS A 197 -6.78 -14.93 -31.41
C LYS A 197 -8.14 -14.23 -31.60
N LYS A 198 -8.15 -12.89 -31.71
CA LYS A 198 -9.36 -12.04 -31.88
C LYS A 198 -10.36 -12.61 -32.90
N ILE A 199 -9.90 -13.10 -34.05
CA ILE A 199 -10.77 -13.66 -35.09
C ILE A 199 -11.49 -14.96 -34.66
N ILE A 200 -10.85 -15.83 -33.88
CA ILE A 200 -11.41 -17.07 -33.34
C ILE A 200 -12.48 -16.75 -32.27
N LYS A 201 -12.20 -15.77 -31.40
CA LYS A 201 -13.17 -15.24 -30.42
C LYS A 201 -14.41 -14.67 -31.10
N LEU A 202 -14.22 -13.85 -32.13
CA LEU A 202 -15.31 -13.25 -32.91
C LEU A 202 -16.11 -14.31 -33.67
N ALA A 203 -15.45 -15.32 -34.25
CA ALA A 203 -16.14 -16.42 -34.92
C ALA A 203 -16.98 -17.25 -33.95
N TYR A 204 -16.46 -17.56 -32.75
CA TYR A 204 -17.22 -18.22 -31.68
C TYR A 204 -18.43 -17.39 -31.21
N LEU A 205 -18.26 -16.07 -31.01
CA LEU A 205 -19.38 -15.15 -30.72
C LEU A 205 -20.43 -15.16 -31.84
N ALA A 206 -20.02 -15.07 -33.11
CA ALA A 206 -20.92 -15.16 -34.25
C ALA A 206 -21.67 -16.50 -34.28
N GLY A 207 -21.01 -17.60 -33.89
CA GLY A 207 -21.63 -18.90 -33.72
C GLY A 207 -22.76 -18.90 -32.69
N ILE A 208 -22.52 -18.29 -31.53
CA ILE A 208 -23.53 -18.10 -30.48
C ILE A 208 -24.73 -17.31 -31.03
N PHE A 209 -24.49 -16.25 -31.80
CA PHE A 209 -25.56 -15.42 -32.38
C PHE A 209 -26.35 -16.12 -33.50
N ASP A 210 -25.70 -16.94 -34.33
CA ASP A 210 -26.36 -17.73 -35.39
C ASP A 210 -27.11 -18.97 -34.84
N GLY A 211 -26.76 -19.41 -33.63
CA GLY A 211 -27.47 -20.45 -32.89
C GLY A 211 -28.84 -19.97 -32.42
N LYS A 212 -29.93 -20.35 -33.10
CA LYS A 212 -31.31 -20.00 -32.69
C LYS A 212 -31.75 -20.68 -31.37
N GLY A 213 -31.34 -20.17 -30.22
CA GLY A 213 -31.73 -20.67 -28.89
C GLY A 213 -32.50 -19.63 -28.09
N ASP A 214 -33.67 -20.00 -27.57
CA ASP A 214 -34.47 -19.21 -26.62
C ASP A 214 -34.03 -19.55 -25.18
N THR A 215 -32.72 -19.46 -24.93
CA THR A 215 -32.04 -20.11 -23.79
C THR A 215 -31.58 -19.09 -22.75
N GLN A 216 -32.13 -19.14 -21.53
CA GLN A 216 -31.59 -18.35 -20.41
C GLN A 216 -30.12 -18.71 -20.13
N LEU A 217 -29.24 -17.70 -20.14
CA LEU A 217 -27.85 -17.86 -19.75
C LEU A 217 -27.73 -18.29 -18.28
N SER A 218 -26.63 -18.95 -17.95
CA SER A 218 -26.20 -19.05 -16.55
C SER A 218 -25.38 -17.81 -16.17
N GLU A 219 -25.38 -17.44 -14.89
CA GLU A 219 -24.56 -16.34 -14.36
C GLU A 219 -23.07 -16.48 -14.76
N ASN A 220 -22.56 -17.71 -14.71
CA ASN A 220 -21.20 -18.08 -15.14
C ASN A 220 -20.98 -17.87 -16.65
N MET A 221 -21.96 -18.21 -17.49
CA MET A 221 -21.87 -18.01 -18.95
C MET A 221 -21.95 -16.51 -19.28
N ALA A 222 -22.85 -15.78 -18.61
CA ALA A 222 -23.01 -14.35 -18.80
C ALA A 222 -21.73 -13.58 -18.42
N ARG A 223 -21.10 -13.92 -17.29
CA ARG A 223 -19.82 -13.35 -16.86
C ARG A 223 -18.69 -13.66 -17.85
N ASP A 224 -18.55 -14.92 -18.28
CA ASP A 224 -17.49 -15.29 -19.22
C ASP A 224 -17.69 -14.66 -20.61
N LEU A 225 -18.94 -14.52 -21.07
CA LEU A 225 -19.26 -13.79 -22.30
C LEU A 225 -18.95 -12.30 -22.17
N GLN A 226 -19.28 -11.66 -21.04
CA GLN A 226 -18.94 -10.27 -20.77
C GLN A 226 -17.42 -10.03 -20.88
N ILE A 227 -16.63 -10.91 -20.26
CA ILE A 227 -15.17 -10.90 -20.33
C ILE A 227 -14.67 -11.12 -21.76
N LEU A 228 -15.29 -12.04 -22.51
CA LEU A 228 -14.95 -12.29 -23.92
C LEU A 228 -15.21 -11.03 -24.78
N LEU A 229 -16.34 -10.34 -24.57
CA LEU A 229 -16.71 -9.10 -25.25
C LEU A 229 -15.75 -7.94 -24.93
N PHE A 230 -15.44 -7.72 -23.64
CA PHE A 230 -14.40 -6.76 -23.24
C PHE A 230 -13.04 -7.09 -23.87
N SER A 231 -12.65 -8.36 -23.93
CA SER A 231 -11.40 -8.78 -24.58
C SER A 231 -11.38 -8.55 -26.09
N CYS A 232 -12.56 -8.41 -26.72
CA CYS A 232 -12.71 -8.06 -28.13
C CYS A 232 -12.87 -6.55 -28.37
N GLY A 233 -12.93 -5.72 -27.31
CA GLY A 233 -13.22 -4.28 -27.41
C GLY A 233 -14.70 -3.97 -27.70
N ILE A 234 -15.62 -4.87 -27.30
CA ILE A 234 -17.06 -4.73 -27.57
C ILE A 234 -17.78 -4.28 -26.29
N GLU A 235 -18.38 -3.10 -26.32
CA GLU A 235 -19.20 -2.56 -25.24
C GLU A 235 -20.53 -3.32 -25.11
N SER A 236 -20.85 -3.76 -23.89
CA SER A 236 -22.07 -4.51 -23.59
C SER A 236 -22.49 -4.33 -22.14
N ARG A 237 -23.79 -4.25 -21.90
CA ARG A 237 -24.43 -4.22 -20.57
C ARG A 237 -24.87 -5.62 -20.17
N ARG A 238 -24.72 -5.97 -18.89
CA ARG A 238 -25.18 -7.26 -18.34
C ARG A 238 -26.24 -7.02 -17.28
N HIS A 239 -27.45 -7.48 -17.55
CA HIS A 239 -28.55 -7.45 -16.58
C HIS A 239 -28.96 -8.89 -16.25
N HIS A 240 -28.61 -9.35 -15.04
CA HIS A 240 -28.83 -10.75 -14.61
C HIS A 240 -28.21 -11.79 -15.58
N ASN A 241 -29.07 -12.46 -16.35
CA ASN A 241 -28.74 -13.49 -17.35
C ASN A 241 -28.92 -12.99 -18.79
N GLU A 242 -29.05 -11.68 -19.01
CA GLU A 242 -29.16 -11.04 -20.31
C GLU A 242 -27.92 -10.17 -20.58
N ILE A 243 -27.45 -10.15 -21.82
CA ILE A 243 -26.37 -9.28 -22.29
C ILE A 243 -26.90 -8.47 -23.48
N THR A 244 -26.77 -7.16 -23.40
CA THR A 244 -27.23 -6.20 -24.42
C THR A 244 -26.05 -5.42 -24.98
N PHE A 245 -25.90 -5.40 -26.30
CA PHE A 245 -24.88 -4.60 -26.97
C PHE A 245 -25.27 -3.13 -26.96
N VAL A 246 -24.32 -2.25 -26.59
CA VAL A 246 -24.57 -0.80 -26.46
C VAL A 246 -24.20 -0.04 -27.73
N THR A 247 -23.33 -0.61 -28.56
CA THR A 247 -22.85 0.03 -29.78
C THR A 247 -23.94 0.08 -30.87
N GLN A 248 -24.08 1.21 -31.57
CA GLN A 248 -25.09 1.40 -32.65
C GLN A 248 -24.69 0.70 -33.98
N HIS A 249 -24.13 -0.52 -33.91
CA HIS A 249 -23.07 -0.95 -34.83
C HIS A 249 -23.19 -2.48 -35.17
N SER A 250 -23.44 -2.83 -36.46
CA SER A 250 -23.48 -4.22 -36.99
C SER A 250 -22.16 -4.97 -37.06
N VAL A 251 -22.26 -6.25 -36.78
CA VAL A 251 -21.36 -7.25 -37.37
C VAL A 251 -21.69 -7.43 -38.86
N ARG A 252 -20.79 -7.06 -39.78
CA ARG A 252 -20.89 -7.48 -41.18
C ARG A 252 -20.61 -8.98 -41.27
N MET A 253 -21.67 -9.73 -41.57
CA MET A 253 -21.68 -11.19 -41.75
C MET A 253 -20.43 -11.75 -42.45
N MET A 254 -19.73 -12.66 -41.76
CA MET A 254 -18.98 -13.70 -42.45
C MET A 254 -20.01 -14.72 -42.99
N ASN A 255 -20.10 -14.87 -44.32
CA ASN A 255 -20.91 -15.87 -45.06
C ASN A 255 -22.37 -15.55 -45.46
N ASN A 256 -22.71 -14.29 -45.76
CA ASN A 256 -23.67 -13.97 -46.84
C ASN A 256 -25.11 -14.59 -46.79
N ILE A 257 -25.72 -14.79 -45.61
CA ILE A 257 -27.11 -15.31 -45.47
C ILE A 257 -28.00 -14.32 -44.69
N PRO A 258 -28.95 -13.62 -45.33
CA PRO A 258 -29.77 -12.60 -44.66
C PRO A 258 -30.96 -13.22 -43.90
N GLN A 259 -30.81 -13.49 -42.59
CA GLN A 259 -31.91 -13.87 -41.68
C GLN A 259 -31.53 -13.85 -40.17
N LEU A 260 -31.00 -12.72 -39.67
CA LEU A 260 -30.75 -12.49 -38.25
C LEU A 260 -31.88 -11.63 -37.66
N HIS A 261 -32.91 -12.26 -37.08
CA HIS A 261 -33.91 -11.57 -36.28
C HIS A 261 -34.71 -12.54 -35.39
N THR A 262 -34.24 -12.77 -34.16
CA THR A 262 -35.02 -12.87 -32.90
C THR A 262 -34.10 -13.24 -31.72
N LEU A 263 -34.30 -12.57 -30.57
CA LEU A 263 -33.75 -12.87 -29.24
C LEU A 263 -32.28 -12.51 -28.91
N ILE A 264 -31.62 -11.74 -29.77
CA ILE A 264 -30.72 -10.65 -29.32
C ILE A 264 -31.12 -9.40 -30.11
N SER A 265 -31.31 -8.27 -29.44
CA SER A 265 -31.62 -6.98 -30.08
C SER A 265 -30.34 -6.37 -30.65
N ILE A 266 -29.98 -6.75 -31.88
CA ILE A 266 -28.80 -6.21 -32.59
C ILE A 266 -29.26 -5.11 -33.54
N ASP A 267 -28.88 -3.85 -33.27
CA ASP A 267 -29.00 -2.76 -34.25
C ASP A 267 -27.77 -2.74 -35.18
N CYS A 268 -27.99 -2.48 -36.47
CA CYS A 268 -27.16 -3.05 -37.51
C CYS A 268 -26.47 -2.03 -38.47
N ASN A 269 -25.39 -1.31 -38.09
CA ASN A 269 -24.31 -0.87 -39.03
C ASN A 269 -22.92 -0.50 -38.42
N ALA A 270 -21.88 -1.37 -38.47
CA ALA A 270 -20.51 -1.08 -37.95
C ALA A 270 -19.37 -1.29 -38.94
N SER A 271 -18.27 -0.62 -38.64
CA SER A 271 -16.89 -1.06 -38.89
C SER A 271 -16.19 -1.33 -37.55
N ILE A 272 -15.37 -2.36 -37.50
CA ILE A 272 -14.42 -2.59 -36.40
C ILE A 272 -13.28 -1.58 -36.55
N CYS A 273 -12.97 -0.82 -35.50
CA CYS A 273 -11.69 -0.10 -35.44
C CYS A 273 -10.59 -1.10 -35.06
N ASP A 274 -9.67 -1.36 -35.99
CA ASP A 274 -8.37 -1.99 -35.66
C ASP A 274 -7.32 -0.92 -35.24
N GLU A 275 -7.69 0.36 -35.27
CA GLU A 275 -6.93 1.44 -34.63
C GLU A 275 -7.31 1.58 -33.14
N PRO A 276 -6.35 1.91 -32.25
CA PRO A 276 -6.63 2.11 -30.83
C PRO A 276 -7.56 3.30 -30.61
N VAL A 277 -8.74 3.05 -30.06
CA VAL A 277 -9.68 4.09 -29.63
C VAL A 277 -9.06 4.90 -28.49
N ASN A 278 -9.22 6.22 -28.51
CA ASN A 278 -8.68 7.13 -27.52
C ASN A 278 -9.82 8.03 -26.98
N PRO A 279 -10.15 7.97 -25.66
CA PRO A 279 -9.54 7.14 -24.63
C PRO A 279 -9.73 5.63 -24.83
N PRO A 280 -8.79 4.78 -24.36
CA PRO A 280 -8.87 3.31 -24.50
C PRO A 280 -9.86 2.63 -23.53
N TRP A 281 -10.81 3.40 -22.96
CA TRP A 281 -11.69 3.01 -21.86
C TRP A 281 -12.99 3.83 -21.87
N TYR A 282 -14.01 3.36 -21.14
CA TYR A 282 -15.33 3.99 -21.03
C TYR A 282 -15.90 3.85 -19.60
N PRO A 283 -16.90 4.67 -19.21
CA PRO A 283 -17.45 4.66 -17.85
C PRO A 283 -18.57 3.63 -17.63
N VAL A 284 -18.62 3.04 -16.44
CA VAL A 284 -19.59 1.99 -16.05
C VAL A 284 -20.20 2.29 -14.68
N GLU A 285 -21.51 2.51 -14.63
CA GLU A 285 -22.23 2.86 -13.39
C GLU A 285 -22.34 1.71 -12.37
N ILE A 286 -22.06 2.02 -11.10
CA ILE A 286 -22.26 1.12 -9.95
C ILE A 286 -23.75 1.08 -9.58
N ILE A 287 -24.31 -0.12 -9.53
CA ILE A 287 -25.68 -0.38 -9.06
C ILE A 287 -25.70 -0.54 -7.54
N ARG A 288 -24.74 -1.28 -6.96
CA ARG A 288 -24.62 -1.51 -5.50
C ARG A 288 -23.28 -2.13 -5.11
N ILE A 289 -22.95 -2.10 -3.82
CA ILE A 289 -21.82 -2.83 -3.23
C ILE A 289 -22.36 -3.77 -2.14
N GLU A 290 -21.88 -5.01 -2.11
CA GLU A 290 -22.33 -6.05 -1.18
C GLU A 290 -21.14 -6.89 -0.65
N PRO A 291 -21.19 -7.42 0.60
CA PRO A 291 -20.14 -8.30 1.10
C PRO A 291 -20.01 -9.59 0.28
N ALA A 292 -18.78 -10.00 -0.03
CA ALA A 292 -18.50 -11.14 -0.90
C ALA A 292 -17.86 -12.34 -0.17
N GLY A 293 -17.86 -12.34 1.16
CA GLY A 293 -17.27 -13.40 1.99
C GLY A 293 -15.74 -13.34 2.03
N LYS A 294 -15.10 -14.51 2.11
CA LYS A 294 -13.63 -14.65 2.10
C LYS A 294 -13.15 -15.38 0.85
N GLY A 295 -11.97 -15.01 0.38
CA GLY A 295 -11.31 -15.70 -0.73
C GLY A 295 -9.79 -15.51 -0.70
N HIS A 296 -9.08 -16.42 -1.36
CA HIS A 296 -7.63 -16.32 -1.56
C HIS A 296 -7.34 -15.17 -2.52
N THR A 297 -6.36 -14.31 -2.20
CA THR A 297 -6.10 -13.06 -2.93
C THR A 297 -4.64 -12.90 -3.33
N TYR A 298 -4.42 -12.06 -4.32
CA TYR A 298 -3.16 -11.75 -4.96
C TYR A 298 -3.06 -10.24 -5.24
N ASP A 299 -1.85 -9.76 -5.51
CA ASP A 299 -1.57 -8.37 -5.91
C ASP A 299 -0.39 -8.34 -6.91
N ILE A 300 -0.31 -7.33 -7.77
CA ILE A 300 0.76 -7.16 -8.76
C ILE A 300 1.22 -5.70 -8.84
N THR A 301 2.52 -5.48 -9.08
CA THR A 301 3.08 -4.15 -9.34
C THR A 301 3.33 -3.96 -10.83
N VAL A 302 3.06 -2.77 -11.35
CA VAL A 302 3.11 -2.45 -12.78
C VAL A 302 4.05 -1.27 -13.03
N ASP A 303 4.89 -1.42 -14.04
CA ASP A 303 6.03 -0.55 -14.32
C ASP A 303 5.62 0.75 -15.00
N GLY A 304 5.93 1.88 -14.39
CA GLY A 304 5.84 3.19 -15.03
C GLY A 304 6.78 4.25 -14.47
N PRO A 305 8.09 4.02 -14.29
CA PRO A 305 8.96 4.93 -13.54
C PRO A 305 9.57 6.05 -14.42
N ASN A 306 9.33 6.00 -15.72
CA ASN A 306 10.07 6.75 -16.75
C ASN A 306 9.26 7.87 -17.44
N GLU A 307 8.09 8.20 -16.91
CA GLU A 307 7.34 9.42 -17.21
C GLU A 307 7.04 10.13 -15.89
N ALA A 308 6.93 11.47 -15.87
CA ALA A 308 6.62 12.27 -14.67
C ALA A 308 5.22 11.99 -14.04
N HIS A 309 4.51 10.99 -14.55
CA HIS A 309 3.16 10.57 -14.20
C HIS A 309 3.10 9.03 -14.23
N GLY A 310 3.72 8.38 -13.25
CA GLY A 310 3.84 6.92 -13.20
C GLY A 310 2.49 6.20 -13.16
N VAL A 311 2.39 5.08 -13.87
CA VAL A 311 1.14 4.35 -14.12
C VAL A 311 1.01 3.22 -13.11
N HIS A 312 0.65 3.58 -11.88
CA HIS A 312 0.44 2.62 -10.79
C HIS A 312 -0.94 1.94 -10.87
N GLU A 313 -1.33 1.50 -12.07
CA GLU A 313 -2.68 1.05 -12.37
C GLU A 313 -2.75 0.04 -13.52
N PHE A 314 -3.72 -0.88 -13.49
CA PHE A 314 -3.90 -1.93 -14.49
C PHE A 314 -5.34 -2.44 -14.61
N PHE A 315 -5.68 -3.01 -15.77
CA PHE A 315 -7.00 -3.60 -16.03
C PHE A 315 -7.10 -5.08 -15.64
N VAL A 316 -8.16 -5.41 -14.91
CA VAL A 316 -8.51 -6.74 -14.41
C VAL A 316 -10.04 -6.92 -14.45
N ASN A 317 -10.53 -8.04 -15.00
CA ASN A 317 -11.96 -8.30 -15.27
C ASN A 317 -12.66 -7.12 -15.99
N GLY A 318 -11.94 -6.39 -16.85
CA GLY A 318 -12.44 -5.18 -17.51
C GLY A 318 -12.15 -3.86 -16.78
N LEU A 319 -11.98 -3.84 -15.44
CA LEU A 319 -11.88 -2.62 -14.61
C LEU A 319 -10.45 -2.29 -14.11
N LEU A 320 -10.21 -1.04 -13.69
CA LEU A 320 -8.89 -0.47 -13.34
C LEU A 320 -8.57 -0.46 -11.80
N SER A 321 -7.30 -0.57 -11.36
CA SER A 321 -6.81 -0.92 -9.97
C SER A 321 -5.49 -0.18 -9.51
N HIS A 322 -4.99 -0.21 -8.23
CA HIS A 322 -3.78 0.55 -7.71
C HIS A 322 -3.02 0.10 -6.38
N ASN A 323 -1.68 0.35 -6.24
CA ASN A 323 -0.67 -0.08 -5.19
C ASN A 323 -0.30 0.90 -3.98
N THR A 324 0.69 0.60 -3.08
CA THR A 324 0.95 1.19 -1.69
C THR A 324 2.46 1.47 -1.27
N ALA A 325 2.79 2.00 -0.04
CA ALA A 325 4.11 2.55 0.45
C ALA A 325 4.59 2.20 1.93
N GLU A 326 5.83 2.55 2.34
CA GLU A 326 6.72 1.88 3.36
C GLU A 326 7.77 2.76 4.17
N MET A 327 8.76 2.19 4.89
CA MET A 327 9.94 2.84 5.57
C MET A 327 11.19 1.90 5.61
N PHE A 328 12.43 2.44 5.62
CA PHE A 328 13.69 1.66 5.49
C PHE A 328 14.77 2.04 6.53
N ILE A 329 15.34 1.06 7.25
CA ILE A 329 16.43 1.27 8.23
C ILE A 329 17.68 0.48 7.80
N PHE A 330 18.87 1.07 7.90
CA PHE A 330 20.15 0.52 7.43
C PHE A 330 21.36 0.84 8.31
N ASP A 331 22.49 0.16 8.07
CA ASP A 331 23.73 0.31 8.85
C ASP A 331 24.57 1.54 8.43
N PRO A 332 25.38 2.13 9.35
CA PRO A 332 26.18 3.32 9.05
C PRO A 332 27.23 3.16 7.95
N ASN A 333 27.63 1.93 7.63
CA ASN A 333 28.67 1.65 6.64
C ASN A 333 28.10 1.21 5.27
N ASP A 334 26.78 1.14 5.13
CA ASP A 334 26.12 0.83 3.86
C ASP A 334 25.96 2.11 3.03
N TYR A 335 27.06 2.48 2.36
CA TYR A 335 27.11 3.66 1.52
C TYR A 335 26.25 3.51 0.24
N GLU A 336 25.94 2.29 -0.19
CA GLU A 336 25.03 2.07 -1.32
C GLU A 336 23.60 2.49 -0.96
N VAL A 337 23.14 2.12 0.23
CA VAL A 337 21.84 2.57 0.77
C VAL A 337 21.86 4.06 1.11
N LEU A 338 22.96 4.60 1.67
CA LEU A 338 23.10 6.03 1.94
C LEU A 338 22.87 6.89 0.69
N PHE A 339 23.53 6.54 -0.42
CA PHE A 339 23.39 7.25 -1.69
C PHE A 339 22.27 6.68 -2.58
N ALA A 340 21.42 5.79 -2.05
CA ALA A 340 20.33 5.18 -2.81
C ALA A 340 19.29 6.21 -3.28
N LYS A 341 19.06 7.25 -2.45
CA LYS A 341 18.09 8.32 -2.69
C LYS A 341 18.71 9.67 -3.06
N TYR A 342 20.00 9.88 -2.77
CA TYR A 342 20.72 11.12 -3.09
C TYR A 342 20.55 11.54 -4.56
N GLY A 343 20.10 12.77 -4.81
CA GLY A 343 19.83 13.32 -6.14
C GLY A 343 18.47 12.92 -6.75
N LEU A 344 17.57 12.26 -6.00
CA LEU A 344 16.19 11.99 -6.44
C LEU A 344 15.33 13.25 -6.50
N ASN A 345 15.46 14.12 -5.50
CA ASN A 345 14.65 15.34 -5.40
C ASN A 345 15.07 16.42 -6.40
N GLY A 346 16.28 16.29 -6.97
CA GLY A 346 16.83 17.17 -8.00
C GLY A 346 17.56 18.40 -7.46
N PHE A 347 18.56 18.85 -8.21
CA PHE A 347 19.30 20.09 -7.99
C PHE A 347 18.91 21.09 -9.07
N TYR A 348 18.41 22.26 -8.66
CA TYR A 348 17.87 23.32 -9.52
C TYR A 348 18.52 24.69 -9.28
N LYS A 349 19.30 24.84 -8.20
CA LYS A 349 20.02 26.07 -7.87
C LYS A 349 21.54 25.89 -7.99
N GLN A 350 22.22 26.97 -8.36
CA GLN A 350 23.68 27.00 -8.47
C GLN A 350 24.39 26.63 -7.15
N THR A 351 23.81 27.01 -6.01
CA THR A 351 24.31 26.67 -4.67
C THR A 351 24.24 25.18 -4.35
N GLU A 352 23.24 24.47 -4.88
CA GLU A 352 23.05 23.03 -4.65
C GLU A 352 24.10 22.22 -5.43
N ILE A 353 24.38 22.61 -6.68
CA ILE A 353 25.43 21.95 -7.47
C ILE A 353 26.85 22.31 -7.00
N GLU A 354 27.04 23.48 -6.38
CA GLU A 354 28.30 23.85 -5.71
C GLU A 354 28.54 23.00 -4.46
N HIS A 355 27.50 22.81 -3.62
CA HIS A 355 27.55 21.90 -2.49
C HIS A 355 27.82 20.46 -2.92
N HIS A 356 27.13 19.97 -3.95
CA HIS A 356 27.37 18.64 -4.52
C HIS A 356 28.83 18.44 -4.98
N LYS A 357 29.47 19.45 -5.58
CA LYS A 357 30.88 19.41 -5.96
C LYS A 357 31.83 19.35 -4.76
N GLN A 358 31.55 20.10 -3.70
CA GLN A 358 32.29 19.99 -2.44
C GLN A 358 32.14 18.58 -1.87
N LEU A 359 30.91 18.06 -1.82
CA LEU A 359 30.62 16.71 -1.32
C LEU A 359 31.33 15.63 -2.15
N SER A 360 31.42 15.78 -3.47
CA SER A 360 32.20 14.89 -4.34
C SER A 360 33.68 14.84 -3.92
N GLN A 361 34.29 16.00 -3.64
CA GLN A 361 35.69 16.06 -3.18
C GLN A 361 35.87 15.41 -1.80
N GLU A 362 34.96 15.67 -0.86
CA GLU A 362 34.99 15.07 0.49
C GLU A 362 34.85 13.53 0.41
N LEU A 363 33.90 13.03 -0.39
CA LEU A 363 33.68 11.60 -0.61
C LEU A 363 34.86 10.90 -1.30
N ASP A 364 35.59 11.58 -2.19
CA ASP A 364 36.83 11.07 -2.80
C ASP A 364 37.96 10.96 -1.76
N HIS A 365 38.14 11.97 -0.90
CA HIS A 365 39.15 11.91 0.17
C HIS A 365 38.84 10.81 1.20
N MET A 366 37.55 10.55 1.45
CA MET A 366 37.09 9.47 2.32
C MET A 366 37.09 8.09 1.62
N GLY A 367 37.27 8.04 0.29
CA GLY A 367 37.33 6.79 -0.49
C GLY A 367 35.98 6.08 -0.68
N ILE A 368 34.86 6.79 -0.49
CA ILE A 368 33.50 6.23 -0.47
C ILE A 368 32.59 6.79 -1.59
N LYS A 369 33.15 7.57 -2.52
CA LYS A 369 32.38 8.22 -3.59
C LYS A 369 31.73 7.20 -4.57
N PRO A 370 30.41 7.28 -4.82
CA PRO A 370 29.77 6.48 -5.85
C PRO A 370 30.29 6.82 -7.26
N LYS A 371 30.48 5.79 -8.12
CA LYS A 371 30.97 5.98 -9.50
C LYS A 371 30.08 6.87 -10.38
N TRP A 372 28.79 6.98 -10.06
CA TRP A 372 27.83 7.82 -10.78
C TRP A 372 27.77 9.26 -10.25
N PHE A 373 28.41 9.55 -9.10
CA PHE A 373 28.17 10.79 -8.36
C PHE A 373 28.48 12.05 -9.19
N ASP A 374 29.63 12.08 -9.85
CA ASP A 374 30.06 13.22 -10.67
C ASP A 374 29.17 13.47 -11.91
N GLN A 375 28.41 12.49 -12.38
CA GLN A 375 27.54 12.61 -13.56
C GLN A 375 26.47 13.69 -13.37
N LEU A 376 26.07 13.96 -12.12
CA LEU A 376 25.12 15.02 -11.78
C LEU A 376 25.67 16.42 -12.06
N THR A 377 26.99 16.61 -11.90
CA THR A 377 27.67 17.86 -12.30
C THR A 377 27.59 18.07 -13.80
N ASP A 378 27.82 17.02 -14.60
CA ASP A 378 27.73 17.09 -16.05
C ASP A 378 26.30 17.35 -16.54
N MET A 379 25.30 16.72 -15.90
CA MET A 379 23.88 16.93 -16.18
C MET A 379 23.47 18.40 -15.93
N TYR A 380 23.85 18.96 -14.77
CA TYR A 380 23.53 20.35 -14.44
C TYR A 380 24.17 21.33 -15.41
N ALA A 381 25.43 21.10 -15.80
CA ALA A 381 26.14 21.93 -16.76
C ALA A 381 25.49 21.94 -18.17
N GLN A 382 24.77 20.87 -18.53
CA GLN A 382 24.07 20.74 -19.81
C GLN A 382 22.63 21.27 -19.78
N GLN A 383 21.92 21.11 -18.65
CA GLN A 383 20.46 21.26 -18.58
C GLN A 383 19.98 22.34 -17.60
N GLY A 384 20.90 22.97 -16.85
CA GLY A 384 20.57 23.94 -15.79
C GLY A 384 19.94 23.32 -14.54
N HIS A 385 19.80 21.98 -14.50
CA HIS A 385 19.31 21.20 -13.38
C HIS A 385 19.86 19.76 -13.48
N ALA A 386 19.86 19.00 -12.38
CA ALA A 386 20.29 17.61 -12.37
C ALA A 386 19.44 16.75 -11.43
N GLN A 387 18.90 15.65 -11.93
CA GLN A 387 18.02 14.75 -11.17
C GLN A 387 18.24 13.29 -11.61
N ARG A 388 18.24 12.34 -10.66
CA ARG A 388 18.37 10.90 -10.97
C ARG A 388 16.99 10.31 -11.29
N ASN A 389 16.79 9.96 -12.55
CA ASN A 389 15.55 9.37 -13.04
C ASN A 389 15.55 7.84 -12.93
N GLY A 390 14.37 7.20 -12.99
CA GLY A 390 14.21 5.74 -12.96
C GLY A 390 14.30 5.09 -11.57
N LEU A 391 14.37 5.88 -10.50
CA LEU A 391 14.53 5.43 -9.11
C LEU A 391 13.31 5.73 -8.22
N THR A 392 12.16 6.04 -8.81
CA THR A 392 10.98 6.56 -8.09
C THR A 392 10.36 5.59 -7.08
N HIS A 393 10.58 4.28 -7.21
CA HIS A 393 10.23 3.28 -6.20
C HIS A 393 10.87 3.56 -4.83
N ARG A 394 12.00 4.30 -4.79
CA ARG A 394 12.69 4.67 -3.55
C ARG A 394 12.02 5.83 -2.80
N HIS A 395 10.99 6.46 -3.36
CA HIS A 395 10.10 7.37 -2.60
C HIS A 395 9.07 6.62 -1.76
N LEU A 396 8.94 5.28 -1.92
CA LEU A 396 8.03 4.49 -1.08
C LEU A 396 8.51 4.43 0.37
N SER A 397 9.81 4.55 0.65
CA SER A 397 10.38 4.52 2.00
C SER A 397 11.10 5.81 2.37
N ASN A 398 11.06 6.18 3.64
CA ASN A 398 12.07 7.08 4.22
C ASN A 398 13.24 6.26 4.77
N ASN A 399 14.47 6.70 4.54
CA ASN A 399 15.69 5.97 4.89
C ASN A 399 16.30 6.50 6.20
N SER A 400 16.69 5.61 7.13
CA SER A 400 17.35 5.97 8.40
C SER A 400 18.54 5.08 8.75
N ILE A 401 19.63 5.68 9.24
CA ILE A 401 20.81 4.96 9.74
C ILE A 401 20.63 4.57 11.20
N MET A 402 20.91 3.32 11.55
CA MET A 402 20.97 2.84 12.93
C MET A 402 22.41 2.68 13.45
N PHE A 403 22.80 3.54 14.39
CA PHE A 403 24.12 3.53 15.02
C PHE A 403 24.13 2.69 16.30
N THR A 404 25.02 1.70 16.37
CA THR A 404 25.26 0.87 17.57
C THR A 404 26.31 1.45 18.52
N GLN A 405 26.96 2.54 18.12
CA GLN A 405 27.96 3.31 18.88
C GLN A 405 27.98 4.74 18.31
N ARG A 406 28.52 5.72 19.05
CA ARG A 406 28.67 7.10 18.54
C ARG A 406 29.46 7.13 17.22
N PRO A 407 28.96 7.78 16.15
CA PRO A 407 29.70 7.93 14.90
C PRO A 407 30.96 8.80 15.07
N ASP A 408 31.95 8.58 14.22
CA ASP A 408 33.09 9.49 14.09
C ASP A 408 32.64 10.88 13.64
N PHE A 409 33.25 11.92 14.19
CA PHE A 409 32.81 13.31 13.99
C PHE A 409 32.85 13.74 12.51
N GLU A 410 33.86 13.33 11.76
CA GLU A 410 33.95 13.61 10.32
C GLU A 410 32.89 12.86 9.51
N TYR A 411 32.50 11.65 9.93
CA TYR A 411 31.41 10.92 9.28
C TYR A 411 30.04 11.56 9.59
N LEU A 412 29.86 12.05 10.82
CA LEU A 412 28.66 12.79 11.21
C LEU A 412 28.53 14.13 10.46
N LYS A 413 29.64 14.85 10.23
CA LYS A 413 29.65 16.03 9.33
C LYS A 413 29.18 15.68 7.92
N LEU A 414 29.69 14.60 7.34
CA LEU A 414 29.28 14.14 6.01
C LEU A 414 27.76 13.88 5.96
N LEU A 415 27.22 13.17 6.95
CA LEU A 415 25.79 12.86 7.02
C LEU A 415 24.92 14.11 7.15
N VAL A 416 25.33 15.08 7.98
CA VAL A 416 24.65 16.38 8.09
C VAL A 416 24.75 17.16 6.77
N SER A 417 25.87 17.05 6.05
CA SER A 417 26.10 17.66 4.74
C SER A 417 25.20 17.06 3.65
N ILE A 418 24.89 15.76 3.73
CA ILE A 418 23.89 15.08 2.87
C ILE A 418 22.46 15.51 3.25
N LEU A 419 22.13 15.45 4.55
CA LEU A 419 20.82 15.81 5.12
C LEU A 419 20.35 17.21 4.72
N ARG A 420 21.29 18.16 4.57
CA ARG A 420 21.03 19.57 4.24
C ARG A 420 20.14 19.80 3.01
N TYR A 421 20.22 18.91 2.02
CA TYR A 421 19.50 19.03 0.75
C TYR A 421 18.61 17.83 0.42
N GLU A 422 18.86 16.66 1.00
CA GLU A 422 18.02 15.47 0.77
C GLU A 422 16.91 15.29 1.82
N GLY A 423 17.05 15.90 3.01
CA GLY A 423 16.17 15.65 4.16
C GLY A 423 16.34 14.25 4.79
N GLU A 424 17.33 13.49 4.31
CA GLU A 424 17.64 12.11 4.68
C GLU A 424 19.16 11.89 4.75
N PRO A 425 19.65 10.85 5.46
CA PRO A 425 18.87 9.87 6.23
C PRO A 425 18.54 10.32 7.66
N GLY A 426 17.44 9.83 8.21
CA GLY A 426 17.21 9.91 9.67
C GLY A 426 18.34 9.21 10.43
N LEU A 427 18.63 9.62 11.67
CA LEU A 427 19.65 8.98 12.50
C LEU A 427 18.99 8.34 13.73
N ILE A 428 19.42 7.13 14.10
CA ILE A 428 18.88 6.35 15.22
C ILE A 428 20.06 5.88 16.09
N ASN A 429 19.95 6.00 17.41
CA ASN A 429 20.97 5.55 18.37
C ASN A 429 20.49 4.29 19.09
N ALA A 430 20.89 3.13 18.56
CA ALA A 430 20.54 1.82 19.10
C ALA A 430 21.10 1.59 20.51
N GLU A 431 22.24 2.21 20.88
CA GLU A 431 22.78 2.09 22.24
C GLU A 431 21.79 2.67 23.27
N GLN A 432 21.26 3.87 23.00
CA GLN A 432 20.27 4.51 23.87
C GLN A 432 18.90 3.81 23.84
N MET A 433 18.55 3.12 22.74
CA MET A 433 17.36 2.26 22.67
C MET A 433 17.51 1.00 23.51
N HIS A 434 18.61 0.28 23.37
CA HIS A 434 18.90 -0.92 24.17
C HIS A 434 19.00 -0.63 25.68
N GLN A 435 19.47 0.56 26.08
CA GLN A 435 19.46 1.00 27.48
C GLN A 435 18.04 1.14 28.05
N ARG A 436 17.06 1.60 27.24
CA ARG A 436 15.65 1.71 27.65
C ARG A 436 14.93 0.37 27.61
N ARG A 437 15.28 -0.48 26.66
CA ARG A 437 14.72 -1.82 26.48
C ARG A 437 15.78 -2.75 25.88
N PRO A 438 16.36 -3.68 26.66
CA PRO A 438 17.44 -4.55 26.17
C PRO A 438 17.09 -5.46 24.99
N ASN A 439 15.81 -5.75 24.76
CA ASN A 439 15.31 -6.48 23.59
C ASN A 439 14.64 -5.57 22.54
N ALA A 440 15.03 -4.30 22.49
CA ALA A 440 14.66 -3.36 21.44
C ALA A 440 15.40 -3.67 20.12
N GLU A 441 15.17 -4.87 19.58
CA GLU A 441 16.04 -5.37 18.52
C GLU A 441 15.92 -4.59 17.22
N LEU A 442 14.71 -4.09 16.91
CA LEU A 442 14.31 -3.61 15.58
C LEU A 442 14.48 -4.64 14.42
N LEU A 443 15.34 -5.68 14.53
CA LEU A 443 15.05 -7.14 14.72
C LEU A 443 16.31 -8.03 14.39
N ASN A 444 16.72 -9.06 15.19
CA ASN A 444 17.16 -10.44 14.72
C ASN A 444 17.94 -11.44 15.67
N PRO A 445 17.64 -12.78 15.60
CA PRO A 445 18.39 -13.93 16.19
C PRO A 445 19.18 -14.84 15.17
N CYS A 446 20.03 -15.82 15.61
CA CYS A 446 21.17 -16.35 14.78
C CYS A 446 21.52 -17.89 14.88
N VAL A 447 22.40 -18.43 14.00
CA VAL A 447 22.88 -19.86 13.92
C VAL A 447 24.40 -20.06 14.08
N THR A 448 24.94 -21.27 14.26
CA THR A 448 26.41 -21.52 14.47
C THR A 448 27.25 -21.75 13.19
N SER A 449 28.59 -21.67 13.33
CA SER A 449 29.58 -21.72 12.23
C SER A 449 29.61 -23.01 11.40
N GLU A 450 29.25 -24.12 12.02
CA GLU A 450 29.29 -25.48 11.47
C GLU A 450 27.95 -25.91 10.86
N THR A 451 26.92 -25.07 11.00
CA THR A 451 25.63 -25.24 10.33
C THR A 451 25.85 -25.32 8.82
N ILE A 452 25.41 -26.40 8.21
CA ILE A 452 25.39 -26.66 6.77
C ILE A 452 24.21 -25.93 6.15
N ILE A 453 24.50 -25.19 5.10
CA ILE A 453 23.55 -24.44 4.29
C ILE A 453 23.48 -25.13 2.94
N LEU A 454 22.27 -25.41 2.47
CA LEU A 454 22.08 -25.91 1.11
C LEU A 454 22.26 -24.75 0.13
N THR A 455 23.25 -24.85 -0.77
CA THR A 455 23.49 -23.90 -1.86
C THR A 455 23.30 -24.56 -3.22
N ASP A 456 23.30 -23.76 -4.29
CA ASP A 456 23.34 -24.21 -5.68
C ASP A 456 24.58 -25.05 -6.01
N GLN A 457 25.70 -24.83 -5.29
CA GLN A 457 26.94 -25.60 -5.41
C GLN A 457 26.99 -26.81 -4.46
N GLY A 458 25.87 -27.13 -3.79
CA GLY A 458 25.75 -28.23 -2.84
C GLY A 458 25.76 -27.77 -1.37
N PRO A 459 25.82 -28.70 -0.40
CA PRO A 459 25.84 -28.35 1.02
C PRO A 459 27.18 -27.75 1.42
N GLN A 460 27.18 -26.53 1.98
CA GLN A 460 28.37 -25.81 2.45
C GLN A 460 28.16 -25.32 3.88
N THR A 461 29.16 -25.40 4.75
CA THR A 461 29.03 -24.87 6.13
C THR A 461 29.00 -23.35 6.14
N VAL A 462 28.32 -22.74 7.10
CA VAL A 462 28.36 -21.30 7.40
C VAL A 462 29.81 -20.80 7.38
N SER A 463 30.75 -21.51 8.00
CA SER A 463 32.18 -21.17 8.01
C SER A 463 32.86 -21.09 6.63
N GLN A 464 32.36 -21.79 5.61
CA GLN A 464 32.80 -21.71 4.22
C GLN A 464 32.10 -20.59 3.43
N LEU A 465 31.00 -20.07 3.98
CA LEU A 465 30.14 -19.02 3.42
C LEU A 465 30.32 -17.67 4.11
N ILE A 466 31.19 -17.58 5.13
CA ILE A 466 31.49 -16.31 5.81
C ILE A 466 32.21 -15.37 4.84
N GLY A 467 31.68 -14.16 4.66
CA GLY A 467 32.29 -13.14 3.82
C GLY A 467 32.27 -13.45 2.32
N ARG A 468 31.36 -14.34 1.86
CA ARG A 468 31.28 -14.82 0.48
C ARG A 468 29.83 -15.04 0.04
N GLN A 469 29.40 -14.38 -1.05
CA GLN A 469 28.12 -14.65 -1.70
C GLN A 469 27.96 -16.13 -2.07
N PHE A 470 26.76 -16.64 -1.86
CA PHE A 470 26.33 -17.96 -2.30
C PHE A 470 24.86 -17.92 -2.70
N VAL A 471 24.38 -18.90 -3.46
CA VAL A 471 22.96 -18.98 -3.82
C VAL A 471 22.31 -20.06 -2.96
N ALA A 472 21.55 -19.65 -1.95
CA ALA A 472 20.82 -20.56 -1.07
C ALA A 472 19.76 -21.34 -1.85
N SER A 473 19.68 -22.65 -1.63
CA SER A 473 18.61 -23.48 -2.14
C SER A 473 17.54 -23.68 -1.07
N VAL A 474 16.37 -23.06 -1.25
CA VAL A 474 15.21 -23.18 -0.36
C VAL A 474 14.05 -23.81 -1.13
N ARG A 475 13.62 -24.99 -0.68
CA ARG A 475 12.63 -25.88 -1.32
C ARG A 475 12.92 -26.19 -2.79
N GLY A 476 14.19 -26.25 -3.17
CA GLY A 476 14.63 -26.51 -4.54
C GLY A 476 14.53 -25.30 -5.48
N GLN A 477 14.18 -24.12 -4.98
CA GLN A 477 14.41 -22.85 -5.67
C GLN A 477 15.70 -22.20 -5.15
N HIS A 478 16.31 -21.35 -5.98
CA HIS A 478 17.63 -20.79 -5.75
C HIS A 478 17.54 -19.26 -5.58
N TYR A 479 18.05 -18.76 -4.45
CA TYR A 479 17.98 -17.35 -4.06
C TYR A 479 19.37 -16.88 -3.62
N SER A 480 19.84 -15.76 -4.17
CA SER A 480 21.14 -15.20 -3.78
C SER A 480 21.15 -14.79 -2.32
N SER A 481 22.22 -15.10 -1.59
CA SER A 481 22.57 -14.30 -0.42
C SER A 481 23.01 -12.92 -0.86
N THR A 482 23.02 -11.96 0.06
CA THR A 482 23.81 -10.73 -0.11
C THR A 482 25.28 -11.06 -0.43
N PRO A 483 26.06 -10.16 -1.10
CA PRO A 483 27.39 -10.42 -1.65
C PRO A 483 28.47 -11.03 -0.73
N GLU A 484 28.22 -11.04 0.58
CA GLU A 484 29.16 -11.42 1.63
C GLU A 484 28.66 -12.60 2.47
N GLY A 485 27.55 -13.23 2.08
CA GLY A 485 27.07 -14.48 2.66
C GLY A 485 26.80 -14.39 4.16
N PHE A 486 27.40 -15.30 4.93
CA PHE A 486 27.27 -15.31 6.39
C PHE A 486 28.21 -14.31 7.06
N PHE A 487 27.79 -13.77 8.20
CA PHE A 487 28.60 -12.87 9.02
C PHE A 487 28.38 -13.15 10.51
N LYS A 488 29.43 -12.96 11.32
CA LYS A 488 29.36 -13.20 12.77
C LYS A 488 28.52 -12.12 13.45
N THR A 489 27.43 -12.53 14.10
CA THR A 489 26.49 -11.67 14.82
C THR A 489 26.77 -11.61 16.32
N GLY A 490 27.42 -12.62 16.91
CA GLY A 490 27.78 -12.57 18.33
C GLY A 490 28.52 -13.81 18.85
N HIS A 491 28.66 -13.86 20.17
CA HIS A 491 29.04 -15.06 20.93
C HIS A 491 27.92 -15.28 21.95
N LYS A 492 27.01 -16.22 21.68
CA LYS A 492 25.70 -16.36 22.36
C LYS A 492 25.52 -17.81 22.86
N PRO A 493 24.67 -18.06 23.88
CA PRO A 493 24.27 -19.41 24.24
C PRO A 493 23.57 -20.11 23.07
N VAL A 494 24.01 -21.32 22.75
CA VAL A 494 23.51 -22.11 21.60
C VAL A 494 22.82 -23.37 22.08
N PHE A 495 21.87 -23.83 21.29
CA PHE A 495 20.99 -24.94 21.59
C PHE A 495 20.91 -25.87 20.38
N LEU A 496 21.06 -27.17 20.62
CA LEU A 496 20.92 -28.22 19.62
C LEU A 496 19.45 -28.58 19.45
N LEU A 497 18.85 -28.13 18.35
CA LEU A 497 17.56 -28.59 17.86
C LEU A 497 17.78 -29.92 17.15
N SER A 498 16.95 -30.94 17.43
CA SER A 498 16.95 -32.24 16.75
C SER A 498 15.54 -32.64 16.29
N THR A 499 15.45 -33.27 15.11
CA THR A 499 14.22 -33.81 14.52
C THR A 499 14.25 -35.35 14.42
N GLN A 500 13.10 -35.95 14.12
CA GLN A 500 12.91 -37.41 14.10
C GLN A 500 13.58 -38.08 12.89
N GLY A 501 13.60 -37.41 11.74
CA GLY A 501 14.33 -37.81 10.53
C GLY A 501 15.84 -37.57 10.62
N GLY A 502 16.33 -36.99 11.72
CA GLY A 502 17.76 -36.84 12.00
C GLY A 502 18.38 -35.51 11.56
N CYS A 503 17.57 -34.51 11.18
CA CYS A 503 18.09 -33.14 11.04
C CYS A 503 18.44 -32.60 12.42
N GLN A 504 19.59 -31.95 12.54
CA GLN A 504 20.02 -31.28 13.76
C GLN A 504 20.59 -29.91 13.43
N VAL A 505 20.30 -28.86 14.18
CA VAL A 505 20.87 -27.52 13.98
C VAL A 505 21.24 -26.89 15.32
N ARG A 506 22.37 -26.19 15.39
CA ARG A 506 22.82 -25.45 16.58
C ARG A 506 22.55 -23.96 16.34
N LEU A 507 21.73 -23.37 17.21
CA LEU A 507 21.19 -22.03 17.01
C LEU A 507 20.83 -21.35 18.34
N THR A 508 20.54 -20.05 18.31
CA THR A 508 20.03 -19.34 19.49
C THR A 508 18.59 -19.77 19.77
N ASN A 509 18.18 -19.84 21.05
CA ASN A 509 16.88 -20.42 21.42
C ASN A 509 15.66 -19.63 20.94
N ASP A 510 15.85 -18.39 20.53
CA ASP A 510 14.88 -17.48 19.95
C ASP A 510 14.84 -17.53 18.41
N HIS A 511 15.73 -18.29 17.76
CA HIS A 511 15.82 -18.35 16.31
C HIS A 511 14.52 -18.92 15.71
N PRO A 512 13.85 -18.22 14.77
CA PRO A 512 12.57 -18.62 14.22
C PRO A 512 12.72 -19.83 13.28
N ILE A 513 11.94 -20.87 13.53
CA ILE A 513 11.90 -22.11 12.78
C ILE A 513 10.55 -22.21 12.07
N LEU A 514 10.56 -22.40 10.75
CA LEU A 514 9.33 -22.64 10.00
C LEU A 514 8.74 -24.00 10.41
N VAL A 515 7.51 -24.01 10.92
CA VAL A 515 6.76 -25.19 11.35
C VAL A 515 5.43 -25.24 10.60
N GLN A 516 5.09 -26.42 10.09
CA GLN A 516 3.77 -26.72 9.57
C GLN A 516 2.87 -27.24 10.70
N ARG A 517 1.73 -26.58 10.95
CA ARG A 517 0.69 -27.07 11.86
C ARG A 517 -0.62 -27.17 11.09
N GLY A 518 -0.99 -28.39 10.67
CA GLY A 518 -2.10 -28.63 9.77
C GLY A 518 -1.81 -28.15 8.35
N SER A 519 -2.67 -27.31 7.79
CA SER A 519 -2.53 -26.73 6.44
C SER A 519 -1.79 -25.40 6.37
N ARG A 520 -1.30 -24.87 7.51
CA ARG A 520 -0.60 -23.58 7.60
C ARG A 520 0.86 -23.76 8.02
N GLU A 521 1.72 -22.89 7.49
CA GLU A 521 3.12 -22.75 7.89
C GLU A 521 3.31 -21.45 8.67
N GLN A 522 4.12 -21.49 9.72
CA GLN A 522 4.39 -20.34 10.58
C GLN A 522 5.79 -20.43 11.17
N PHE A 523 6.43 -19.29 11.44
CA PHE A 523 7.69 -19.26 12.17
C PHE A 523 7.45 -19.37 13.68
N VAL A 524 8.13 -20.31 14.33
CA VAL A 524 8.08 -20.60 15.76
C VAL A 524 9.50 -20.52 16.32
N PRO A 525 9.81 -19.68 17.33
CA PRO A 525 11.13 -19.65 17.95
C PRO A 525 11.53 -21.03 18.47
N ALA A 526 12.79 -21.42 18.30
CA ALA A 526 13.24 -22.79 18.58
C ALA A 526 12.88 -23.30 20.00
N LYS A 527 12.91 -22.44 21.02
CA LYS A 527 12.52 -22.73 22.42
C LYS A 527 11.04 -23.06 22.62
N ASP A 528 10.18 -22.62 21.70
CA ASP A 528 8.73 -22.73 21.76
C ASP A 528 8.20 -23.91 20.91
N LEU A 529 9.12 -24.73 20.36
CA LEU A 529 8.82 -25.99 19.68
C LEU A 529 8.41 -27.08 20.67
N VAL A 530 7.38 -27.86 20.33
CA VAL A 530 6.89 -28.97 21.15
C VAL A 530 7.01 -30.31 20.41
N PRO A 531 7.33 -31.43 21.10
CA PRO A 531 7.51 -32.73 20.44
C PRO A 531 6.31 -33.12 19.57
N GLY A 532 6.57 -33.39 18.30
CA GLY A 532 5.55 -33.64 17.27
C GLY A 532 5.23 -32.45 16.35
N ASP A 533 5.79 -31.26 16.57
CA ASP A 533 5.76 -30.16 15.61
C ASP A 533 6.42 -30.56 14.29
N LEU A 534 5.75 -30.38 13.16
CA LEU A 534 6.29 -30.71 11.84
C LEU A 534 7.16 -29.56 11.32
N ILE A 535 8.46 -29.58 11.63
CA ILE A 535 9.42 -28.56 11.18
C ILE A 535 9.55 -28.66 9.66
N ALA A 536 9.37 -27.54 8.96
CA ALA A 536 9.51 -27.49 7.51
C ALA A 536 10.99 -27.71 7.11
N ILE A 537 11.22 -28.74 6.28
CA ILE A 537 12.55 -29.12 5.81
C ILE A 537 12.69 -29.08 4.29
N ASN A 538 13.93 -28.98 3.81
CA ASN A 538 14.21 -28.81 2.38
C ASN A 538 13.90 -30.02 1.47
N HIS A 539 13.85 -31.23 2.04
CA HIS A 539 13.75 -32.48 1.31
C HIS A 539 12.45 -33.22 1.65
N ARG A 540 11.92 -34.04 0.74
CA ARG A 540 10.65 -34.77 0.97
C ARG A 540 10.76 -35.66 2.24
N PRO A 541 9.77 -35.63 3.14
CA PRO A 541 8.39 -35.16 2.94
C PRO A 541 8.13 -33.65 3.17
N PHE A 542 9.16 -32.80 3.11
CA PHE A 542 9.15 -31.34 3.30
C PHE A 542 8.78 -30.87 4.71
N THR A 543 8.54 -31.82 5.61
CA THR A 543 8.42 -31.64 7.05
C THR A 543 9.08 -32.79 7.81
N ASP A 544 9.50 -32.54 9.04
CA ASP A 544 10.12 -33.53 9.93
C ASP A 544 9.71 -33.24 11.39
N PRO A 545 9.17 -34.21 12.15
CA PRO A 545 8.78 -34.00 13.54
C PRO A 545 9.95 -33.53 14.43
N PHE A 546 9.74 -32.45 15.17
CA PHE A 546 10.64 -32.00 16.23
C PHE A 546 10.71 -33.01 17.38
N VAL A 547 11.92 -33.26 17.87
CA VAL A 547 12.21 -34.19 18.97
C VAL A 547 12.66 -33.46 20.23
N SER A 548 13.64 -32.56 20.12
CA SER A 548 14.23 -31.91 21.29
C SER A 548 15.00 -30.63 20.94
N LEU A 549 15.02 -29.68 21.88
CA LEU A 549 15.97 -28.57 21.93
C LEU A 549 16.76 -28.67 23.24
N THR A 550 18.07 -28.90 23.17
CA THR A 550 18.94 -29.03 24.36
C THR A 550 20.00 -27.92 24.40
N PRO A 551 20.28 -27.29 25.56
CA PRO A 551 21.40 -26.36 25.69
C PRO A 551 22.72 -27.04 25.30
N ASP A 552 23.53 -26.38 24.49
CA ASP A 552 24.70 -26.98 23.84
C ASP A 552 25.92 -26.04 23.80
N GLY A 553 26.10 -25.28 24.89
CA GLY A 553 27.24 -24.40 25.11
C GLY A 553 26.99 -22.92 24.81
N VAL A 554 28.09 -22.17 24.64
CA VAL A 554 28.12 -20.76 24.26
C VAL A 554 29.19 -20.63 23.18
N GLU A 555 28.79 -20.21 21.99
CA GLU A 555 29.65 -20.22 20.81
C GLU A 555 29.41 -19.00 19.92
N ASP A 556 30.31 -18.83 18.95
CA ASP A 556 30.15 -17.83 17.92
C ASP A 556 28.94 -18.18 17.05
N VAL A 557 28.05 -17.19 16.89
CA VAL A 557 26.87 -17.29 16.03
C VAL A 557 26.92 -16.26 14.91
N TYR A 558 26.22 -16.60 13.85
CA TYR A 558 26.31 -16.02 12.52
C TYR A 558 24.90 -15.95 11.93
N ASP A 559 24.70 -15.03 11.00
CA ASP A 559 23.47 -14.94 10.21
C ASP A 559 23.78 -14.58 8.75
N CYS A 560 22.80 -14.71 7.86
CA CYS A 560 22.89 -14.21 6.50
C CYS A 560 21.55 -13.68 6.00
N THR A 561 21.60 -12.69 5.11
CA THR A 561 20.42 -12.23 4.39
C THR A 561 20.33 -12.97 3.05
N ILE A 562 19.22 -13.68 2.83
CA ILE A 562 18.84 -14.18 1.51
C ILE A 562 17.89 -13.18 0.88
N GLU A 563 18.29 -12.67 -0.28
CA GLU A 563 17.54 -11.72 -1.08
C GLU A 563 16.18 -12.32 -1.47
N THR A 564 15.18 -11.46 -1.68
CA THR A 564 13.80 -11.84 -2.07
C THR A 564 12.97 -12.54 -0.98
N VAL A 565 13.49 -13.53 -0.26
CA VAL A 565 12.68 -14.42 0.61
C VAL A 565 12.96 -14.32 2.11
N HIS A 566 14.04 -13.62 2.50
CA HIS A 566 14.43 -13.35 3.89
C HIS A 566 14.43 -14.59 4.80
N ARG A 567 14.79 -15.74 4.21
CA ARG A 567 14.86 -17.05 4.85
C ARG A 567 15.89 -17.94 4.15
N PHE A 568 16.66 -18.73 4.89
CA PHE A 568 17.63 -19.71 4.35
C PHE A 568 17.38 -21.10 4.91
N CYS A 569 18.15 -22.09 4.44
CA CYS A 569 18.02 -23.48 4.84
C CYS A 569 19.20 -23.96 5.71
N ALA A 570 19.05 -23.88 7.03
CA ALA A 570 20.04 -24.21 8.07
C ALA A 570 19.91 -25.67 8.54
N ASN A 571 20.88 -26.53 8.22
CA ASN A 571 20.80 -27.99 8.36
C ASN A 571 19.44 -28.57 7.91
N SER A 572 18.94 -28.03 6.79
CA SER A 572 17.62 -28.27 6.20
C SER A 572 16.41 -27.48 6.76
N ILE A 573 16.53 -26.46 7.64
CA ILE A 573 15.43 -25.75 8.38
C ILE A 573 15.38 -24.18 8.12
N ILE A 574 14.30 -23.39 8.38
CA ILE A 574 13.99 -22.04 7.72
C ILE A 574 13.55 -20.80 8.66
N VAL A 575 13.76 -19.44 8.35
CA VAL A 575 13.81 -18.16 9.26
C VAL A 575 13.10 -16.72 8.89
N HIS A 576 13.10 -15.54 9.68
CA HIS A 576 12.47 -14.13 9.38
C HIS A 576 12.72 -12.79 10.31
N ASN A 577 12.30 -11.48 9.95
CA ASN A 577 12.66 -10.07 10.53
C ASN A 577 11.59 -8.81 10.69
N CYS A 578 11.96 -7.51 11.13
CA CYS A 578 11.33 -6.05 11.16
C CYS A 578 10.64 -5.18 12.40
N GLY A 579 10.73 -3.77 12.55
CA GLY A 579 9.94 -2.78 13.50
C GLY A 579 10.23 -1.16 13.69
N GLU A 580 9.43 -0.25 14.41
CA GLU A 580 9.57 1.29 14.67
C GLU A 580 9.28 2.02 16.06
N VAL A 581 8.34 1.58 16.93
CA VAL A 581 8.34 1.98 18.36
C VAL A 581 9.64 1.43 18.99
N ILE A 582 9.98 1.65 20.27
CA ILE A 582 11.04 0.81 20.89
C ILE A 582 10.48 -0.62 21.02
N LEU A 583 10.46 -1.37 19.92
CA LEU A 583 9.79 -2.65 19.73
C LEU A 583 10.76 -3.81 19.86
N ASP A 584 10.27 -4.88 20.49
CA ASP A 584 10.74 -6.22 20.20
C ASP A 584 10.19 -6.61 18.81
N SER A 585 10.89 -7.52 18.15
CA SER A 585 10.38 -8.30 17.02
C SER A 585 8.87 -8.52 17.07
N CYS A 586 8.16 -8.37 15.95
CA CYS A 586 6.77 -8.82 15.84
C CYS A 586 5.84 -8.25 16.93
N GLN A 587 5.89 -6.93 17.16
CA GLN A 587 5.09 -6.24 18.15
C GLN A 587 4.40 -4.99 17.57
N THR A 588 3.29 -4.57 18.16
CA THR A 588 2.50 -3.40 17.73
C THR A 588 2.82 -2.14 18.53
N CYS A 589 2.72 -0.99 17.86
CA CYS A 589 2.51 0.31 18.48
C CYS A 589 1.05 0.45 18.99
N ASN A 590 0.84 1.21 20.06
CA ASN A 590 -0.47 1.40 20.71
C ASN A 590 -0.52 2.80 21.35
N LEU A 591 -1.20 3.76 20.72
CA LEU A 591 -1.13 5.19 21.09
C LEU A 591 -2.47 5.75 21.57
N THR A 592 -2.39 6.68 22.52
CA THR A 592 -3.49 7.57 22.92
C THR A 592 -2.95 8.99 23.03
N THR A 593 -3.75 10.02 22.81
CA THR A 593 -3.25 11.41 22.79
C THR A 593 -4.18 12.36 23.54
N VAL A 594 -3.61 13.17 24.44
CA VAL A 594 -4.32 14.25 25.15
C VAL A 594 -3.97 15.62 24.55
N ASN A 595 -4.99 16.46 24.31
CA ASN A 595 -4.80 17.84 23.90
C ASN A 595 -4.64 18.74 25.14
N LEU A 596 -3.43 19.28 25.36
CA LEU A 596 -3.14 20.12 26.52
C LEU A 596 -3.92 21.44 26.56
N MET A 597 -4.28 21.99 25.40
CA MET A 597 -4.94 23.29 25.28
C MET A 597 -6.36 23.31 25.88
N GLN A 598 -7.01 22.14 25.98
CA GLN A 598 -8.35 22.01 26.58
C GLN A 598 -8.36 22.20 28.11
N PHE A 599 -7.18 22.27 28.74
CA PHE A 599 -7.02 22.39 30.20
C PHE A 599 -6.60 23.79 30.63
N LEU A 600 -6.56 24.75 29.71
CA LEU A 600 -6.36 26.16 30.00
C LEU A 600 -7.69 26.83 30.35
N GLU A 601 -7.68 27.75 31.30
CA GLU A 601 -8.79 28.67 31.53
C GLU A 601 -8.29 30.07 31.90
N THR A 602 -9.17 31.06 31.81
CA THR A 602 -8.88 32.43 32.24
C THR A 602 -9.46 32.64 33.63
N ASP A 603 -8.63 33.09 34.58
CA ASP A 603 -9.08 33.44 35.93
C ASP A 603 -9.94 34.73 35.95
N SER A 604 -10.49 35.07 37.11
CA SER A 604 -11.31 36.29 37.29
C SER A 604 -10.53 37.61 37.16
N GLN A 605 -9.21 37.56 37.01
CA GLN A 605 -8.32 38.71 36.81
C GLN A 605 -7.80 38.82 35.36
N GLY A 606 -8.10 37.84 34.50
CA GLY A 606 -7.68 37.81 33.10
C GLY A 606 -6.41 37.00 32.82
N HIS A 607 -5.87 36.27 33.80
CA HIS A 607 -4.67 35.44 33.60
C HIS A 607 -5.04 34.04 33.12
N THR A 608 -4.25 33.49 32.19
CA THR A 608 -4.37 32.07 31.81
C THR A 608 -3.77 31.18 32.90
N ILE A 609 -4.55 30.22 33.39
CA ILE A 609 -4.16 29.22 34.39
C ILE A 609 -4.42 27.81 33.87
N LEU A 610 -3.72 26.82 34.45
CA LEU A 610 -3.84 25.41 34.09
C LEU A 610 -4.73 24.65 35.07
N LYS A 611 -5.75 23.94 34.55
CA LYS A 611 -6.56 22.95 35.27
C LYS A 611 -5.76 21.68 35.55
N LYS A 612 -4.70 21.80 36.35
CA LYS A 612 -3.70 20.73 36.54
C LYS A 612 -4.35 19.41 36.96
N ASP A 613 -5.27 19.41 37.91
CA ASP A 613 -5.93 18.19 38.38
C ASP A 613 -6.77 17.50 37.28
N ALA A 614 -7.45 18.28 36.44
CA ALA A 614 -8.23 17.75 35.32
C ALA A 614 -7.33 17.22 34.19
N LEU A 615 -6.20 17.88 33.91
CA LEU A 615 -5.21 17.40 32.95
C LEU A 615 -4.56 16.10 33.45
N MET A 616 -4.17 16.04 34.72
CA MET A 616 -3.62 14.84 35.35
C MET A 616 -4.61 13.69 35.26
N GLU A 617 -5.91 13.93 35.52
CA GLU A 617 -6.94 12.91 35.37
C GLU A 617 -7.18 12.48 33.92
N ALA A 618 -7.19 13.40 32.96
CA ALA A 618 -7.25 13.05 31.54
C ALA A 618 -6.06 12.18 31.12
N GLN A 619 -4.87 12.45 31.66
CA GLN A 619 -3.67 11.64 31.41
C GLN A 619 -3.79 10.22 31.99
N ARG A 620 -4.32 10.08 33.22
CA ARG A 620 -4.66 8.78 33.83
C ARG A 620 -5.68 8.01 32.99
N LEU A 621 -6.77 8.65 32.58
CA LEU A 621 -7.81 8.05 31.75
C LEU A 621 -7.29 7.62 30.37
N SER A 622 -6.40 8.42 29.78
CA SER A 622 -5.69 8.11 28.53
C SER A 622 -4.82 6.85 28.68
N ALA A 623 -4.03 6.76 29.76
CA ALA A 623 -3.25 5.55 30.07
C ALA A 623 -4.15 4.31 30.30
N ARG A 624 -5.28 4.47 31.01
CA ARG A 624 -6.29 3.40 31.17
C ARG A 624 -6.92 2.99 29.83
N ALA A 625 -7.09 3.90 28.87
CA ALA A 625 -7.57 3.59 27.52
C ALA A 625 -6.53 2.78 26.72
N GLY A 626 -5.26 3.22 26.70
CA GLY A 626 -4.16 2.47 26.09
C GLY A 626 -4.04 1.06 26.66
N MET A 627 -4.15 0.91 27.99
CA MET A 627 -4.17 -0.38 28.68
C MET A 627 -5.29 -1.30 28.20
N ARG A 628 -6.52 -0.78 28.03
CA ARG A 628 -7.65 -1.55 27.51
C ARG A 628 -7.46 -1.98 26.06
N MET A 629 -6.80 -1.18 25.23
CA MET A 629 -6.49 -1.57 23.85
C MET A 629 -5.56 -2.80 23.80
N THR A 630 -4.65 -2.98 24.77
CA THR A 630 -3.83 -4.20 24.86
C THR A 630 -4.63 -5.48 25.17
N LEU A 631 -5.88 -5.36 25.65
CA LEU A 631 -6.75 -6.51 25.98
C LEU A 631 -7.39 -7.14 24.74
N VAL A 632 -7.46 -6.39 23.63
CA VAL A 632 -7.92 -6.91 22.33
C VAL A 632 -7.02 -8.08 21.93
N THR A 633 -7.63 -9.16 21.45
CA THR A 633 -6.86 -10.27 20.88
C THR A 633 -6.50 -9.94 19.45
N LEU A 634 -5.21 -9.86 19.13
CA LEU A 634 -4.75 -9.64 17.76
C LEU A 634 -4.84 -10.94 16.95
N GLU A 635 -5.12 -10.81 15.66
CA GLU A 635 -5.24 -11.96 14.75
C GLU A 635 -3.90 -12.66 14.47
N LEU A 636 -2.78 -11.96 14.72
CA LEU A 636 -1.41 -12.47 14.59
C LEU A 636 -0.91 -12.97 15.95
N PRO A 637 -0.79 -14.30 16.20
CA PRO A 637 -0.59 -14.82 17.55
C PRO A 637 0.71 -14.37 18.24
N VAL A 638 1.79 -14.14 17.50
CA VAL A 638 3.07 -13.65 18.07
C VAL A 638 2.94 -12.20 18.53
N TRP A 639 2.28 -11.34 17.75
CA TRP A 639 1.99 -9.96 18.13
C TRP A 639 1.00 -9.92 19.29
N ASP A 640 -0.02 -10.79 19.29
CA ASP A 640 -0.96 -10.95 20.40
C ASP A 640 -0.25 -11.34 21.71
N GLN A 641 0.64 -12.33 21.65
CA GLN A 641 1.45 -12.74 22.80
C GLN A 641 2.37 -11.63 23.28
N LYS A 642 3.09 -10.92 22.40
CA LYS A 642 4.00 -9.83 22.78
C LYS A 642 3.24 -8.60 23.29
N GLN A 643 2.08 -8.26 22.72
CA GLN A 643 1.17 -7.26 23.25
C GLN A 643 0.67 -7.65 24.64
N LYS A 644 0.29 -8.93 24.86
CA LYS A 644 -0.22 -9.41 26.14
C LYS A 644 0.87 -9.60 27.21
N ARG A 645 2.12 -9.82 26.80
CA ARG A 645 3.32 -9.89 27.64
C ARG A 645 3.77 -8.51 28.11
N ASP A 646 4.05 -7.60 27.17
CA ASP A 646 4.70 -6.32 27.48
C ASP A 646 3.73 -5.16 27.72
N ARG A 647 2.47 -5.33 27.30
CA ARG A 647 1.38 -4.35 27.51
C ARG A 647 1.75 -2.93 27.08
N LEU A 648 2.54 -2.79 26.01
CA LEU A 648 3.02 -1.48 25.56
C LEU A 648 1.85 -0.52 25.34
N ILE A 649 2.02 0.68 25.87
CA ILE A 649 1.20 1.84 25.56
C ILE A 649 2.12 3.02 25.26
N GLY A 650 1.66 3.94 24.43
CA GLY A 650 2.32 5.21 24.15
C GLY A 650 1.35 6.33 24.43
N THR A 651 1.22 6.70 25.69
CA THR A 651 0.41 7.86 26.08
C THR A 651 1.13 9.11 25.61
N SER A 652 0.58 9.77 24.59
CA SER A 652 1.08 10.94 23.88
C SER A 652 0.28 12.19 24.25
N MET A 653 0.80 13.35 23.85
CA MET A 653 0.18 14.66 24.07
C MET A 653 0.39 15.56 22.85
N THR A 654 -0.48 16.54 22.66
CA THR A 654 -0.37 17.56 21.60
C THR A 654 -0.89 18.91 22.12
N GLY A 655 -0.57 20.01 21.43
CA GLY A 655 -0.85 21.36 21.91
C GLY A 655 0.10 21.83 23.01
N ILE A 656 1.21 21.11 23.22
CA ILE A 656 2.05 21.28 24.41
C ILE A 656 2.75 22.64 24.40
N LYS A 657 3.42 22.99 23.30
CA LYS A 657 4.20 24.23 23.22
C LYS A 657 3.31 25.47 23.21
N ASP A 658 2.14 25.42 22.57
CA ASP A 658 1.18 26.52 22.64
C ASP A 658 0.68 26.73 24.09
N ALA A 659 0.43 25.63 24.83
CA ALA A 659 -0.04 25.71 26.20
C ALA A 659 1.00 26.32 27.14
N MET A 660 2.28 25.91 27.01
CA MET A 660 3.36 26.46 27.84
C MET A 660 3.54 27.97 27.60
N ASP A 661 3.41 28.40 26.34
CA ASP A 661 3.51 29.82 25.99
C ASP A 661 2.29 30.65 26.44
N GLN A 662 1.06 30.13 26.34
CA GLN A 662 -0.11 30.81 26.92
C GLN A 662 -0.01 30.96 28.45
N LEU A 663 0.50 29.94 29.13
CA LEU A 663 0.72 29.95 30.58
C LEU A 663 1.92 30.82 31.00
N ASN A 664 2.78 31.21 30.06
CA ASN A 664 4.07 31.85 30.32
C ASN A 664 4.97 31.02 31.26
N TYR A 665 4.94 29.69 31.12
CA TYR A 665 5.72 28.79 31.98
C TYR A 665 7.22 28.94 31.70
N THR A 666 8.02 28.97 32.76
CA THR A 666 9.48 28.85 32.65
C THR A 666 9.87 27.42 32.28
N PRO A 667 11.08 27.18 31.73
CA PRO A 667 11.56 25.83 31.44
C PRO A 667 11.49 24.87 32.63
N GLU A 668 11.68 25.37 33.86
CA GLU A 668 11.57 24.58 35.10
C GLU A 668 10.11 24.19 35.41
N GLN A 669 9.14 25.06 35.12
CA GLN A 669 7.71 24.78 35.28
C GLN A 669 7.23 23.79 34.21
N GLU A 670 7.67 23.96 32.96
CA GLU A 670 7.45 23.01 31.86
C GLU A 670 8.05 21.64 32.19
N PHE A 671 9.30 21.59 32.63
CA PHE A 671 9.99 20.37 33.10
C PHE A 671 9.19 19.66 34.20
N GLN A 672 8.79 20.39 35.25
CA GLN A 672 8.08 19.80 36.38
C GLN A 672 6.68 19.31 35.98
N LEU A 673 5.96 20.03 35.13
CA LEU A 673 4.66 19.57 34.63
C LEU A 673 4.80 18.30 33.79
N MET A 674 5.77 18.25 32.87
CA MET A 674 5.99 17.05 32.04
C MET A 674 6.38 15.84 32.88
N LYS A 675 7.22 16.05 33.90
CA LYS A 675 7.54 15.00 34.87
C LYS A 675 6.30 14.53 35.63
N ASP A 676 5.50 15.44 36.19
CA ASP A 676 4.29 15.10 36.94
C ASP A 676 3.29 14.29 36.09
N LEU A 677 3.13 14.66 34.81
CA LEU A 677 2.25 13.95 33.86
C LEU A 677 2.79 12.55 33.52
N GLY A 678 4.10 12.42 33.33
CA GLY A 678 4.74 11.13 33.11
C GLY A 678 4.64 10.22 34.34
N ASP A 679 4.85 10.77 35.54
CA ASP A 679 4.70 10.06 36.80
C ASP A 679 3.24 9.61 37.00
N ALA A 680 2.26 10.45 36.64
CA ALA A 680 0.83 10.09 36.69
C ALA A 680 0.48 8.93 35.74
N VAL A 681 1.02 8.88 34.52
CA VAL A 681 0.85 7.73 33.62
C VAL A 681 1.40 6.45 34.26
N ARG A 682 2.66 6.48 34.73
CA ARG A 682 3.33 5.28 35.27
C ARG A 682 2.69 4.78 36.58
N GLN A 683 2.22 5.69 37.42
CA GLN A 683 1.47 5.34 38.64
C GLN A 683 0.10 4.74 38.31
N GLU A 684 -0.64 5.32 37.37
CA GLU A 684 -1.96 4.82 36.97
C GLU A 684 -1.87 3.49 36.23
N THR A 685 -0.89 3.29 35.34
CA THR A 685 -0.74 1.98 34.68
C THR A 685 -0.40 0.89 35.70
N ALA A 686 0.45 1.18 36.69
CA ALA A 686 0.75 0.24 37.78
C ALA A 686 -0.49 -0.06 38.65
N HIS A 687 -1.27 0.97 38.99
CA HIS A 687 -2.52 0.84 39.74
C HIS A 687 -3.58 0.03 38.97
N TYR A 688 -3.85 0.40 37.72
CA TYR A 688 -4.88 -0.23 36.89
C TYR A 688 -4.50 -1.64 36.46
N ALA A 689 -3.22 -1.91 36.16
CA ALA A 689 -2.72 -3.27 35.91
C ALA A 689 -3.03 -4.20 37.10
N LYS A 690 -2.87 -3.71 38.33
CA LYS A 690 -3.22 -4.45 39.56
C LYS A 690 -4.73 -4.60 39.74
N GLU A 691 -5.51 -3.57 39.41
CA GLU A 691 -6.99 -3.58 39.43
C GLU A 691 -7.55 -4.68 38.51
N ILE A 692 -7.09 -4.73 37.25
CA ILE A 692 -7.58 -5.67 36.21
C ILE A 692 -6.73 -6.95 36.07
N ARG A 693 -5.70 -7.10 36.90
CA ARG A 693 -4.81 -8.29 37.03
C ARG A 693 -4.07 -8.66 35.74
N ILE A 694 -3.47 -7.69 35.07
CA ILE A 694 -2.57 -7.89 33.93
C ILE A 694 -1.15 -7.36 34.24
N PRO A 695 -0.12 -7.66 33.41
CA PRO A 695 1.19 -7.03 33.55
C PRO A 695 1.12 -5.50 33.46
N ILE A 696 2.05 -4.83 34.14
CA ILE A 696 2.29 -3.39 33.95
C ILE A 696 2.96 -3.20 32.58
N PRO A 697 2.62 -2.15 31.79
CA PRO A 697 3.33 -1.80 30.56
C PRO A 697 4.85 -1.71 30.79
N LEU A 698 5.61 -2.35 29.89
CA LEU A 698 7.08 -2.26 29.89
C LEU A 698 7.56 -0.83 29.60
N LEU A 699 6.84 -0.11 28.73
CA LEU A 699 7.03 1.31 28.39
C LEU A 699 5.62 1.91 28.20
N ALA A 700 5.37 3.12 28.70
CA ALA A 700 4.02 3.70 28.81
C ALA A 700 3.83 5.09 28.18
N THR A 701 4.91 5.82 27.91
CA THR A 701 4.87 7.23 27.49
C THR A 701 5.68 7.45 26.22
N THR A 702 5.13 8.21 25.29
CA THR A 702 5.77 8.59 24.02
C THR A 702 5.29 9.97 23.60
N ILE A 703 5.92 10.61 22.61
CA ILE A 703 5.33 11.77 21.94
C ILE A 703 5.42 11.58 20.44
N LYS A 704 4.28 11.78 19.77
CA LYS A 704 4.12 11.70 18.33
C LYS A 704 3.84 13.09 17.73
N PRO A 705 4.35 13.43 16.54
CA PRO A 705 3.84 14.56 15.77
C PRO A 705 2.40 14.30 15.31
N GLU A 706 1.44 15.01 15.90
CA GLU A 706 0.02 14.81 15.59
C GLU A 706 -0.46 15.58 14.37
N GLY A 707 0.05 15.20 13.19
CA GLY A 707 -0.24 15.87 11.91
C GLY A 707 -1.73 16.14 11.64
N THR A 708 -2.60 15.14 11.82
CA THR A 708 -4.06 15.30 11.58
C THR A 708 -4.82 15.70 12.85
N LEU A 709 -4.52 15.08 14.00
CA LEU A 709 -5.27 15.32 15.23
C LEU A 709 -5.07 16.73 15.79
N SER A 710 -3.92 17.38 15.56
CA SER A 710 -3.72 18.78 15.96
C SER A 710 -4.56 19.75 15.11
N GLN A 711 -4.87 19.42 13.85
CA GLN A 711 -5.72 20.25 12.99
C GLN A 711 -7.17 20.18 13.45
N LEU A 712 -7.69 18.97 13.73
CA LEU A 712 -9.02 18.78 14.34
C LEU A 712 -9.15 19.54 15.67
N ALA A 713 -8.05 19.61 16.43
CA ALA A 713 -7.96 20.32 17.70
C ALA A 713 -7.78 21.85 17.57
N GLY A 714 -7.99 22.44 16.39
CA GLY A 714 -7.94 23.88 16.16
C GLY A 714 -6.63 24.40 15.55
N GLY A 715 -5.82 23.54 14.92
CA GLY A 715 -4.55 23.93 14.29
C GLY A 715 -3.37 24.09 15.25
N ILE A 716 -3.43 23.43 16.40
CA ILE A 716 -2.43 23.55 17.49
C ILE A 716 -1.11 22.83 17.17
N SER A 717 -0.08 23.15 17.95
CA SER A 717 1.26 22.54 17.98
C SER A 717 1.22 21.01 18.01
N GLN A 718 2.03 20.39 17.15
CA GLN A 718 2.05 18.95 16.91
C GLN A 718 3.05 18.25 17.84
N GLY A 719 2.58 17.60 18.90
CA GLY A 719 3.47 17.05 19.92
C GLY A 719 4.31 18.15 20.57
N ILE A 720 5.64 18.09 20.42
CA ILE A 720 6.58 19.14 20.86
C ILE A 720 7.05 20.12 19.77
N HIS A 721 6.53 20.01 18.54
CA HIS A 721 6.85 20.99 17.48
C HIS A 721 6.26 22.36 17.82
N LEU A 722 6.99 23.43 17.53
CA LEU A 722 6.45 24.79 17.61
C LEU A 722 5.43 25.04 16.50
N SER A 723 4.42 25.84 16.81
CA SER A 723 3.47 26.37 15.83
C SER A 723 4.18 27.18 14.74
N HIS A 724 3.62 27.16 13.53
CA HIS A 724 4.27 27.69 12.33
C HIS A 724 4.54 29.20 12.41
N SER A 725 3.51 29.97 12.75
CA SER A 725 3.50 31.43 12.94
C SER A 725 2.34 31.80 13.89
N PRO A 726 2.30 33.00 14.52
CA PRO A 726 1.12 33.45 15.26
C PRO A 726 -0.10 33.59 14.33
N TYR A 727 0.11 33.94 13.07
CA TYR A 727 -0.93 34.09 12.05
C TYR A 727 -0.45 33.48 10.73
N PHE A 728 -1.20 32.53 10.20
CA PHE A 728 -0.86 31.89 8.92
C PHE A 728 -2.09 31.40 8.17
N ILE A 729 -1.95 31.31 6.86
CA ILE A 729 -2.88 30.63 5.98
C ILE A 729 -2.50 29.15 5.93
N ARG A 730 -3.43 28.28 6.32
CA ARG A 730 -3.33 26.83 6.15
C ARG A 730 -4.08 26.44 4.88
N ARG A 731 -3.39 25.83 3.91
CA ARG A 731 -4.00 25.42 2.64
C ARG A 731 -4.39 23.95 2.60
N ILE A 732 -5.67 23.67 2.35
CA ILE A 732 -6.18 22.31 2.14
C ILE A 732 -6.53 22.12 0.67
N ARG A 733 -6.01 21.04 0.10
CA ARG A 733 -6.35 20.58 -1.26
C ARG A 733 -7.60 19.73 -1.20
N ILE A 734 -8.62 20.08 -1.97
CA ILE A 734 -9.87 19.33 -2.11
C ILE A 734 -10.17 19.12 -3.60
N ASN A 735 -10.87 18.04 -3.95
CA ASN A 735 -11.40 17.91 -5.30
C ASN A 735 -12.43 19.02 -5.54
N SER A 736 -12.37 19.72 -6.67
CA SER A 736 -13.32 20.80 -6.98
C SER A 736 -14.77 20.33 -7.08
N HIS A 737 -15.03 19.02 -7.23
CA HIS A 737 -16.36 18.41 -7.27
C HIS A 737 -16.86 17.89 -5.90
N ASP A 738 -16.05 17.98 -4.85
CA ASP A 738 -16.46 17.56 -3.51
C ASP A 738 -17.66 18.41 -3.02
N PRO A 739 -18.68 17.82 -2.35
CA PRO A 739 -19.80 18.57 -1.81
C PRO A 739 -19.37 19.75 -0.92
N MET A 740 -18.33 19.58 -0.10
CA MET A 740 -17.77 20.66 0.71
C MET A 740 -17.16 21.77 -0.18
N ALA A 741 -16.49 21.42 -1.27
CA ALA A 741 -15.95 22.41 -2.22
C ALA A 741 -17.07 23.19 -2.93
N GLN A 742 -18.19 22.54 -3.27
CA GLN A 742 -19.35 23.22 -3.85
C GLN A 742 -20.04 24.15 -2.85
N VAL A 743 -20.21 23.76 -1.58
CA VAL A 743 -20.69 24.69 -0.52
C VAL A 743 -19.77 25.92 -0.44
N ILE A 744 -18.46 25.70 -0.37
CA ILE A 744 -17.46 26.75 -0.18
C ILE A 744 -17.42 27.73 -1.38
N LYS A 745 -17.70 27.27 -2.59
CA LYS A 745 -17.88 28.12 -3.79
C LYS A 745 -19.01 29.16 -3.66
N HIS A 746 -20.01 28.90 -2.81
CA HIS A 746 -21.12 29.82 -2.53
C HIS A 746 -20.87 30.73 -1.30
N THR A 747 -19.67 30.67 -0.74
CA THR A 747 -19.21 31.52 0.37
C THR A 747 -18.06 32.43 -0.08
N ASN A 748 -17.78 33.48 0.70
CA ASN A 748 -16.65 34.39 0.54
C ASN A 748 -15.30 33.80 1.00
N TRP A 749 -15.14 32.47 0.93
CA TRP A 749 -13.88 31.80 1.25
C TRP A 749 -12.88 31.97 0.11
N THR A 750 -11.59 32.02 0.45
CA THR A 750 -10.53 32.12 -0.56
C THR A 750 -10.20 30.74 -1.11
N ILE A 751 -10.37 30.57 -2.42
CA ILE A 751 -10.17 29.32 -3.17
C ILE A 751 -9.19 29.62 -4.31
N ASN A 752 -8.16 28.80 -4.49
CA ASN A 752 -7.16 28.94 -5.54
C ASN A 752 -7.11 27.67 -6.43
N PRO A 753 -6.70 27.77 -7.71
CA PRO A 753 -6.47 26.59 -8.55
C PRO A 753 -5.13 25.94 -8.19
N GLU A 754 -5.05 24.60 -8.23
CA GLU A 754 -3.79 23.87 -7.99
C GLU A 754 -2.65 24.34 -8.91
N VAL A 755 -1.44 24.41 -8.37
CA VAL A 755 -0.24 24.87 -9.11
C VAL A 755 0.01 23.98 -10.32
N GLY A 756 0.34 24.60 -11.46
CA GLY A 756 0.48 23.91 -12.74
C GLY A 756 -0.83 23.68 -13.50
N THR A 757 -1.99 24.11 -12.98
CA THR A 757 -3.24 24.12 -13.75
C THR A 757 -3.11 25.03 -14.98
N LEU A 758 -3.43 24.49 -16.15
CA LEU A 758 -3.37 25.20 -17.43
C LEU A 758 -4.49 26.25 -17.56
N GLY A 759 -4.14 27.45 -18.02
CA GLY A 759 -5.06 28.55 -18.28
C GLY A 759 -4.29 29.87 -18.42
N ALA A 760 -4.75 30.78 -19.29
CA ALA A 760 -4.13 32.09 -19.48
C ALA A 760 -4.62 33.12 -18.45
N THR A 761 -5.87 32.98 -17.97
CA THR A 761 -6.43 33.80 -16.89
C THR A 761 -6.67 32.99 -15.60
N TYR A 762 -6.85 33.67 -14.48
CA TYR A 762 -7.22 33.04 -13.21
C TYR A 762 -8.57 32.31 -13.29
N GLU A 763 -9.55 32.90 -13.98
CA GLU A 763 -10.89 32.32 -14.18
C GLU A 763 -10.84 31.04 -15.01
N GLU A 764 -10.02 31.02 -16.07
CA GLU A 764 -9.74 29.81 -16.86
C GLU A 764 -9.06 28.73 -16.02
N LYS A 765 -8.05 29.10 -15.23
CA LYS A 765 -7.38 28.16 -14.31
C LYS A 765 -8.36 27.60 -13.28
N MET A 766 -9.19 28.42 -12.64
CA MET A 766 -10.21 27.96 -11.68
C MET A 766 -11.23 27.01 -12.30
N LYS A 767 -11.61 27.24 -13.56
CA LYS A 767 -12.50 26.34 -14.31
C LYS A 767 -11.82 25.01 -14.69
N ASN A 768 -10.53 25.04 -15.01
CA ASN A 768 -9.76 23.85 -15.39
C ASN A 768 -9.22 23.06 -14.18
N ALA A 769 -9.22 23.68 -12.98
CA ALA A 769 -8.70 23.09 -11.76
C ALA A 769 -9.61 21.98 -11.22
N ARG A 770 -9.05 20.78 -11.13
CA ARG A 770 -9.67 19.61 -10.47
C ARG A 770 -9.39 19.52 -8.98
N THR A 771 -8.28 20.12 -8.56
CA THR A 771 -7.96 20.32 -7.17
C THR A 771 -8.07 21.81 -6.93
N TRP A 772 -8.94 22.18 -5.99
CA TRP A 772 -8.99 23.52 -5.44
C TRP A 772 -8.18 23.55 -4.14
N VAL A 773 -7.49 24.65 -3.94
CA VAL A 773 -6.65 24.90 -2.78
C VAL A 773 -7.35 25.98 -1.95
N ILE A 774 -7.89 25.58 -0.80
CA ILE A 774 -8.70 26.44 0.05
C ILE A 774 -7.83 26.99 1.17
N ASP A 775 -7.88 28.31 1.35
CA ASP A 775 -7.06 29.07 2.28
C ASP A 775 -7.82 29.28 3.60
N PHE A 776 -7.36 28.64 4.67
CA PHE A 776 -7.93 28.76 6.02
C PHE A 776 -7.07 29.70 6.88
N PRO A 777 -7.62 30.83 7.40
CA PRO A 777 -6.90 31.71 8.30
C PRO A 777 -6.81 31.08 9.70
N VAL A 778 -5.59 30.72 10.12
CA VAL A 778 -5.30 30.15 11.43
C VAL A 778 -4.57 31.18 12.28
N ALA A 779 -4.96 31.27 13.56
CA ALA A 779 -4.19 31.96 14.58
C ALA A 779 -3.71 30.95 15.62
N SER A 780 -2.42 30.99 15.91
CA SER A 780 -1.84 30.35 17.08
C SER A 780 -1.54 31.42 18.12
N SER A 781 -1.67 31.08 19.39
CA SER A 781 -1.29 31.95 20.50
C SER A 781 0.22 32.11 20.69
N VAL A 782 1.03 31.47 19.82
CA VAL A 782 2.47 31.36 19.93
C VAL A 782 3.17 32.72 19.81
N LYS A 783 4.11 33.00 20.71
CA LYS A 783 4.99 34.19 20.71
C LYS A 783 6.36 33.91 20.07
N LYS A 784 6.77 32.64 20.00
CA LYS A 784 8.05 32.19 19.43
C LYS A 784 7.87 31.04 18.45
N THR A 785 8.15 31.30 17.19
CA THR A 785 7.95 30.34 16.08
C THR A 785 9.18 29.46 15.83
N LYS A 786 9.04 28.45 14.97
CA LYS A 786 10.20 27.71 14.44
C LYS A 786 11.24 28.61 13.75
N TYR A 787 10.82 29.71 13.13
CA TYR A 787 11.71 30.67 12.46
C TYR A 787 12.56 31.48 13.43
N GLN A 788 12.14 31.61 14.69
CA GLN A 788 12.83 32.34 15.76
C GLN A 788 13.57 31.43 16.75
N THR A 789 13.46 30.10 16.59
CA THR A 789 14.03 29.11 17.52
C THR A 789 15.27 28.48 16.90
N THR A 790 16.32 28.26 17.69
CA THR A 790 17.57 27.70 17.19
C THR A 790 17.55 26.18 17.11
N VAL A 791 18.50 25.60 16.37
CA VAL A 791 18.67 24.14 16.32
C VAL A 791 19.02 23.57 17.70
N GLU A 792 19.82 24.31 18.47
CA GLU A 792 20.17 24.00 19.87
C GLU A 792 18.92 23.97 20.78
N GLU A 793 18.04 24.96 20.67
CA GLU A 793 16.82 25.06 21.48
C GLU A 793 15.79 23.95 21.16
N GLN A 794 15.68 23.56 19.88
CA GLN A 794 14.84 22.44 19.47
C GLN A 794 15.39 21.09 19.97
N LEU A 795 16.71 20.90 19.92
CA LEU A 795 17.38 19.71 20.46
C LEU A 795 17.25 19.63 21.99
N GLU A 796 17.45 20.73 22.71
CA GLU A 796 17.28 20.75 24.18
C GLU A 796 15.81 20.55 24.59
N THR A 797 14.85 21.00 23.77
CA THR A 797 13.43 20.63 23.93
C THR A 797 13.26 19.12 23.78
N TYR A 798 13.76 18.51 22.71
CA TYR A 798 13.71 17.05 22.51
C TYR A 798 14.34 16.29 23.69
N PHE A 799 15.58 16.64 24.09
CA PHE A 799 16.27 15.98 25.20
C PHE A 799 15.51 16.16 26.52
N THR A 800 14.96 17.35 26.79
CA THR A 800 14.13 17.59 27.98
C THR A 800 12.94 16.65 28.02
N TYR A 801 12.15 16.57 26.96
CA TYR A 801 10.96 15.70 26.92
C TYR A 801 11.30 14.21 26.92
N GLN A 802 12.40 13.82 26.28
CA GLN A 802 12.93 12.46 26.31
C GLN A 802 13.44 12.05 27.70
N ARG A 803 13.80 13.00 28.57
CA ARG A 803 14.21 12.78 29.97
C ARG A 803 13.06 12.89 30.97
N THR A 804 12.11 13.80 30.78
CA THR A 804 11.03 14.08 31.77
C THR A 804 9.79 13.25 31.57
N TYR A 805 9.38 13.02 30.33
CA TYR A 805 8.09 12.42 30.01
C TYR A 805 8.23 11.02 29.39
N THR A 806 9.07 10.85 28.37
CA THR A 806 8.97 9.74 27.40
C THR A 806 9.82 8.51 27.72
N ASP A 807 9.18 7.32 27.82
CA ASP A 807 9.80 5.99 27.91
C ASP A 807 10.29 5.48 26.55
N HIS A 808 9.52 5.74 25.48
CA HIS A 808 9.82 5.39 24.10
C HIS A 808 10.72 6.45 23.43
N ASN A 809 10.42 6.89 22.20
CA ASN A 809 11.06 8.04 21.54
C ASN A 809 10.14 9.26 21.52
N CYS A 810 10.70 10.45 21.70
CA CYS A 810 9.99 11.73 21.54
C CYS A 810 10.07 12.21 20.08
N SER A 811 9.29 11.62 19.17
CA SER A 811 9.39 11.88 17.73
C SER A 811 9.28 13.38 17.39
N ASN A 812 10.35 13.93 16.81
CA ASN A 812 10.50 15.35 16.52
C ASN A 812 11.31 15.55 15.22
N THR A 813 10.85 16.46 14.35
CA THR A 813 11.56 16.88 13.14
C THR A 813 12.16 18.26 13.39
N ILE A 814 13.48 18.32 13.47
CA ILE A 814 14.23 19.55 13.77
C ILE A 814 14.39 20.36 12.49
N SER A 815 13.91 21.60 12.50
CA SER A 815 14.10 22.55 11.41
C SER A 815 15.44 23.29 11.56
N VAL A 816 16.27 23.30 10.52
CA VAL A 816 17.65 23.84 10.57
C VAL A 816 17.82 24.97 9.54
N ARG A 817 18.31 26.14 9.97
CA ARG A 817 18.62 27.26 9.06
C ARG A 817 20.04 27.17 8.49
N ALA A 818 20.27 27.85 7.37
CA ALA A 818 21.52 27.92 6.62
C ALA A 818 22.79 28.09 7.50
N PRO A 819 22.88 29.05 8.44
CA PRO A 819 24.06 29.23 9.29
C PRO A 819 24.16 28.25 10.47
N GLU A 820 23.19 27.35 10.63
CA GLU A 820 23.12 26.38 11.75
C GLU A 820 23.58 24.98 11.33
N TRP A 821 23.54 24.66 10.03
CA TRP A 821 24.05 23.41 9.47
C TRP A 821 25.51 23.14 9.83
N GLU A 822 26.37 24.17 9.86
CA GLU A 822 27.79 24.05 10.22
C GLU A 822 28.01 23.63 11.70
N LYS A 823 27.06 23.96 12.59
CA LYS A 823 27.13 23.67 14.02
C LYS A 823 26.55 22.30 14.37
N LEU A 824 25.55 21.87 13.61
CA LEU A 824 24.74 20.68 13.89
C LEU A 824 25.55 19.39 14.12
N PRO A 825 26.65 19.10 13.41
CA PRO A 825 27.47 17.91 13.68
C PRO A 825 28.02 17.93 15.11
N GLN A 826 28.47 19.08 15.60
CA GLN A 826 29.04 19.23 16.94
C GLN A 826 27.96 19.03 18.01
N LEU A 827 26.77 19.59 17.80
CA LEU A 827 25.63 19.43 18.70
C LEU A 827 25.16 17.98 18.80
N ILE A 828 25.05 17.26 17.68
CA ILE A 828 24.69 15.83 17.70
C ILE A 828 25.79 15.01 18.37
N TYR A 829 27.08 15.34 18.16
CA TYR A 829 28.21 14.62 18.74
C TYR A 829 28.33 14.78 20.25
N ASP A 830 28.20 16.03 20.75
CA ASP A 830 28.33 16.38 22.16
C ASP A 830 27.14 15.88 22.99
N HIS A 831 25.95 15.79 22.38
CA HIS A 831 24.72 15.31 23.01
C HIS A 831 24.32 13.89 22.60
N TRP A 832 25.23 13.12 21.99
CA TRP A 832 24.93 11.79 21.44
C TRP A 832 24.29 10.83 22.47
N ASP A 833 24.77 10.84 23.70
CA ASP A 833 24.27 9.98 24.79
C ASP A 833 22.84 10.34 25.25
N GLN A 834 22.28 11.44 24.74
CA GLN A 834 20.91 11.88 24.98
C GLN A 834 20.01 11.70 23.74
N TYR A 835 20.62 11.38 22.60
CA TYR A 835 19.97 11.19 21.31
C TYR A 835 19.39 9.77 21.19
N LEU A 836 18.16 9.63 20.68
CA LEU A 836 17.53 8.33 20.44
C LEU A 836 17.13 8.12 18.97
N GLY A 837 16.37 9.06 18.40
CA GLY A 837 16.02 9.05 16.98
C GLY A 837 15.34 10.34 16.56
N ILE A 838 15.98 11.12 15.69
CA ILE A 838 15.55 12.47 15.29
C ILE A 838 15.73 12.63 13.77
N THR A 839 14.78 13.30 13.12
CA THR A 839 14.89 13.67 11.70
C THR A 839 15.20 15.17 11.59
N PHE A 840 16.00 15.57 10.60
CA PHE A 840 16.35 16.97 10.34
C PHE A 840 15.81 17.40 8.98
N ILE A 841 15.39 18.66 8.87
CA ILE A 841 14.92 19.24 7.60
C ILE A 841 15.38 20.69 7.46
N SER A 842 15.66 21.11 6.23
CA SER A 842 15.98 22.51 5.90
C SER A 842 14.79 23.43 6.18
N LEU A 843 15.04 24.58 6.80
CA LEU A 843 14.01 25.60 7.05
C LEU A 843 13.94 26.67 5.96
N ASP A 844 15.05 26.92 5.26
CA ASP A 844 15.16 28.00 4.26
C ASP A 844 14.63 27.59 2.88
N GLU A 845 14.33 26.31 2.70
CA GLU A 845 13.67 25.79 1.52
C GLU A 845 12.17 25.78 1.74
N ASN A 846 11.47 26.69 1.06
CA ASN A 846 10.20 26.46 0.34
C ASN A 846 9.39 27.76 0.11
N ASN A 847 9.78 28.55 -0.90
CA ASN A 847 8.85 29.43 -1.60
C ASN A 847 8.35 28.70 -2.85
N TYR A 848 7.43 27.74 -2.66
CA TYR A 848 6.59 27.23 -3.74
C TYR A 848 5.21 27.88 -3.67
N GLU A 849 4.63 28.12 -4.85
CA GLU A 849 3.30 28.71 -4.99
C GLU A 849 2.27 27.86 -4.22
N LEU A 850 1.34 28.50 -3.51
CA LEU A 850 0.32 27.85 -2.68
C LEU A 850 0.88 26.86 -1.63
N ALA A 851 1.91 27.28 -0.89
CA ALA A 851 2.44 26.50 0.24
C ALA A 851 1.34 26.08 1.25
N PRO A 852 1.41 24.86 1.85
CA PRO A 852 0.44 24.35 2.83
C PRO A 852 0.33 25.22 4.08
N TYR A 853 1.40 25.93 4.43
CA TYR A 853 1.46 26.91 5.51
C TYR A 853 2.15 28.16 4.94
N GLU A 854 1.52 29.31 5.07
CA GLU A 854 2.05 30.60 4.64
C GLU A 854 1.81 31.64 5.73
N GLU A 855 2.87 32.26 6.25
CA GLU A 855 2.78 33.31 7.26
C GLU A 855 2.02 34.55 6.73
N CYS A 856 1.12 35.10 7.54
CA CYS A 856 0.36 36.30 7.19
C CYS A 856 0.32 37.30 8.36
N SER A 857 -0.07 38.55 8.11
CA SER A 857 -0.18 39.54 9.19
C SER A 857 -1.46 39.35 10.01
N GLU A 858 -1.48 39.92 11.22
CA GLU A 858 -2.69 39.93 12.05
C GLU A 858 -3.87 40.62 11.33
N GLU A 859 -3.62 41.68 10.57
CA GLU A 859 -4.63 42.37 9.77
C GLU A 859 -5.16 41.46 8.67
N THR A 860 -4.31 40.71 7.97
CA THR A 860 -4.73 39.72 6.96
C THR A 860 -5.56 38.60 7.59
N TYR A 861 -5.09 38.02 8.70
CA TYR A 861 -5.85 37.01 9.45
C TYR A 861 -7.22 37.53 9.90
N ARG A 862 -7.26 38.71 10.53
CA ARG A 862 -8.51 39.32 11.02
C ARG A 862 -9.43 39.63 9.84
N HIS A 863 -8.91 40.19 8.75
CA HIS A 863 -9.68 40.47 7.53
C HIS A 863 -10.31 39.19 7.00
N MET A 864 -9.51 38.17 6.66
CA MET A 864 -9.99 36.88 6.18
C MET A 864 -11.03 36.28 7.13
N LYS A 865 -10.77 36.24 8.44
CA LYS A 865 -11.72 35.70 9.44
C LYS A 865 -13.03 36.50 9.53
N THR A 866 -13.02 37.80 9.24
CA THR A 866 -14.25 38.62 9.22
C THR A 866 -15.00 38.56 7.89
N THR A 867 -14.34 38.25 6.78
CA THR A 867 -14.95 38.11 5.45
C THR A 867 -15.36 36.67 5.11
N MET A 868 -14.74 35.68 5.73
CA MET A 868 -15.01 34.26 5.55
C MET A 868 -16.34 33.91 6.22
N ASP A 869 -17.36 33.58 5.42
CA ASP A 869 -18.68 33.23 5.93
C ASP A 869 -18.65 31.95 6.77
N GLY A 870 -19.66 31.76 7.63
CA GLY A 870 -19.87 30.48 8.29
C GLY A 870 -20.17 29.37 7.28
N PHE A 871 -19.62 28.17 7.51
CA PHE A 871 -19.89 27.01 6.64
C PHE A 871 -21.37 26.61 6.72
N ASP A 872 -22.05 26.57 5.57
CA ASP A 872 -23.48 26.24 5.52
C ASP A 872 -23.69 24.71 5.46
N PHE A 873 -23.85 24.11 6.63
CA PHE A 873 -24.18 22.69 6.77
C PHE A 873 -25.52 22.29 6.14
N LYS A 874 -26.47 23.22 5.96
CA LYS A 874 -27.75 22.92 5.27
C LYS A 874 -27.56 22.88 3.76
N LEU A 875 -26.69 23.74 3.22
CA LEU A 875 -26.29 23.68 1.83
C LEU A 875 -25.43 22.42 1.57
N LEU A 876 -24.61 21.99 2.53
CA LEU A 876 -23.94 20.69 2.47
C LEU A 876 -24.96 19.54 2.40
N GLU A 877 -25.95 19.52 3.31
CA GLU A 877 -27.04 18.53 3.25
C GLU A 877 -27.81 18.57 1.92
N GLN A 878 -27.92 19.73 1.26
CA GLN A 878 -28.53 19.84 -0.06
C GLN A 878 -27.64 19.22 -1.14
N TYR A 879 -26.35 19.55 -1.18
CA TYR A 879 -25.41 18.94 -2.13
C TYR A 879 -25.26 17.43 -1.91
N ASP A 880 -25.21 16.95 -0.67
CA ASP A 880 -25.23 15.52 -0.37
C ASP A 880 -26.54 14.88 -0.87
N ARG A 881 -27.70 15.47 -0.57
CA ARG A 881 -28.99 14.96 -1.08
C ARG A 881 -29.10 15.03 -2.61
N GLU A 882 -28.47 15.98 -3.28
CA GLU A 882 -28.42 16.07 -4.74
C GLU A 882 -27.45 15.05 -5.34
N LEU A 883 -26.33 14.72 -4.66
CA LEU A 883 -25.48 13.57 -5.00
C LEU A 883 -26.18 12.23 -4.81
N TYR A 884 -27.11 12.13 -3.84
CA TYR A 884 -27.84 10.91 -3.50
C TYR A 884 -29.33 10.92 -3.90
N ALA A 885 -29.73 11.84 -4.80
CA ALA A 885 -31.10 11.91 -5.29
C ALA A 885 -31.33 10.81 -6.34
N PRO A 886 -32.29 9.87 -6.14
CA PRO A 886 -32.62 8.90 -7.17
C PRO A 886 -33.29 9.59 -8.36
N ASP A 887 -32.94 9.16 -9.57
CA ASP A 887 -33.51 9.66 -10.82
C ASP A 887 -35.05 9.51 -10.85
N PRO A 888 -35.80 10.44 -11.48
CA PRO A 888 -37.25 10.44 -11.45
C PRO A 888 -37.85 9.40 -12.40
N ILE A 889 -37.85 8.13 -12.01
CA ILE A 889 -38.50 7.03 -12.75
C ILE A 889 -39.75 6.52 -12.02
N ASP A 890 -40.89 6.97 -12.56
CA ASP A 890 -42.26 6.44 -12.49
C ASP A 890 -42.92 6.15 -11.12
N SER A 891 -44.25 6.10 -11.17
CA SER A 891 -45.14 6.33 -10.05
C SER A 891 -45.75 5.04 -9.49
N LYS A 892 -45.95 5.04 -8.17
CA LYS A 892 -46.68 4.06 -7.34
C LYS A 892 -45.96 2.73 -7.04
N GLN A 893 -45.10 2.73 -6.03
CA GLN A 893 -45.45 2.18 -4.71
C GLN A 893 -44.36 2.53 -3.67
N ASP A 894 -44.73 2.43 -2.39
CA ASP A 894 -43.90 2.58 -1.19
C ASP A 894 -43.12 3.90 -1.00
N SER A 895 -43.83 4.84 -0.38
CA SER A 895 -43.26 5.99 0.31
C SER A 895 -42.46 5.56 1.55
N MET A 896 -41.18 5.21 1.38
CA MET A 896 -40.24 5.13 2.50
C MET A 896 -39.44 6.44 2.58
N ALA A 897 -40.04 7.45 3.20
CA ALA A 897 -39.35 8.70 3.50
C ALA A 897 -38.13 8.40 4.40
N ILE A 898 -36.97 8.92 4.04
CA ILE A 898 -35.77 8.93 4.89
C ILE A 898 -36.02 9.94 6.03
N MET A 899 -36.85 9.53 6.98
CA MET A 899 -36.85 10.05 8.32
C MET A 899 -35.52 9.59 8.94
N LEU A 900 -34.73 10.53 9.46
CA LEU A 900 -33.57 10.23 10.28
C LEU A 900 -34.02 9.33 11.44
N ASP A 901 -33.63 8.07 11.42
CA ASP A 901 -34.19 7.05 12.29
C ASP A 901 -33.64 7.20 13.73
N GLU A 902 -34.47 7.74 14.62
CA GLU A 902 -34.15 7.87 16.03
C GLU A 902 -34.04 6.53 16.79
N THR A 903 -34.35 5.38 16.16
CA THR A 903 -34.33 4.06 16.82
C THR A 903 -32.92 3.48 17.04
N HIS A 904 -31.90 3.92 16.29
CA HIS A 904 -30.49 3.52 16.52
C HIS A 904 -29.89 4.05 17.84
N LYS A 905 -30.64 4.83 18.63
CA LYS A 905 -30.27 5.15 20.03
C LYS A 905 -30.12 3.89 20.92
N SER A 906 -30.67 2.75 20.51
CA SER A 906 -30.64 1.49 21.27
C SER A 906 -29.39 0.63 21.09
N GLU A 907 -28.74 0.67 19.92
CA GLU A 907 -27.49 -0.07 19.66
C GLU A 907 -26.24 0.70 20.11
N CYS A 908 -26.39 2.00 20.40
CA CYS A 908 -25.31 2.89 20.84
C CYS A 908 -24.90 2.70 22.32
N ALA A 909 -25.01 1.47 22.84
CA ALA A 909 -24.56 1.10 24.20
C ALA A 909 -23.04 0.85 24.30
N GLY A 910 -22.32 0.77 23.16
CA GLY A 910 -20.89 0.44 23.09
C GLY A 910 -19.91 1.61 23.22
N GLY A 911 -20.35 2.87 23.09
CA GLY A 911 -19.55 4.05 23.46
C GLY A 911 -18.34 4.41 22.56
N VAL A 912 -18.40 4.17 21.24
CA VAL A 912 -17.27 4.43 20.30
C VAL A 912 -17.62 5.45 19.18
N CYS A 913 -18.81 6.04 19.17
CA CYS A 913 -19.15 7.11 18.21
C CYS A 913 -18.77 8.50 18.76
N PRO A 914 -17.99 9.33 18.04
CA PRO A 914 -17.58 10.67 18.49
C PRO A 914 -18.66 11.75 18.29
N LEU A 915 -19.85 11.41 17.77
CA LEU A 915 -21.00 12.31 17.74
C LEU A 915 -21.87 12.11 19.00
N ARG A 916 -21.42 12.69 20.11
CA ARG A 916 -22.24 13.08 21.27
C ARG A 916 -21.67 14.31 21.96
#